data_AF-A0A2V2GK30-F1
#
_entry.id   AF-A0A2V2GK30-F1
#
_cell.length_a   1.000
_cell.length_b   1.000
_cell.length_c   1.000
_cell.angle_alpha   90.00
_cell.angle_beta   90.00
_cell.angle_gamma   90.00
#
_symmetry.space_group_name_H-M   'P 1'
#
loop_
_entity.id
_entity.type
_entity.pdbx_description
1 polymer ?
#
loop_
_entity_poly.entity_id
_entity_poly.type
_entity_poly.pdbx_seq_one_letter_code
_entity_poly.pdbx_strand_id
1 'polypeptide(L)'
;MRTHRKCEMELEESIFMKKSHVFKALSAFLLAATITGTFVPVFAAGEDTQKGSNGVDLTSVTPAADDSAVGESTRGSNGLGERTAAEIMTLVDTDSYMNYSERNASKPKAKQTVVIQGSDYDAESTTAAVEVYSDYEGRSNCLYTPETETVTWKFTVPETGKYAIKLNYYTVKATNTTVERMLFIDGKLPFSETRYLYFPRTWEYEYVYDDDGNRTFDHDMNGNDIRPVRNEVFQWREYYLRDWVGFTMEPFEFYLEAGEHELTFEANREPMIIDTITLYPYIEASDYNEVAQGWVNDGLKLVHLDEPIKVQAEQPTTISMQSMFPANDRTSALTEPQDPSRIRYNVLDYANCNMFATYKVTVPEDGLYRIAVRYRQNALIGMFSSRRIYINDEVQFSEAERIRFVYNTGFQSEVLGNEEREFVFHFNKGENTVTFEAVLGDMIEYVYKIRGMVDELYEAYQLLLMITGPNPDANRDYGFSRIAGSAILTIAKASKELYAIVDELVAITGEKGDQVNTLETAALLFKQMSQDEYKIAGNFVSFKNYIVMLSNWMYTSLSQPIKLDYFEILGDEGVAPQAVASFNQSAWFEVKAFVMSFFMDYTTIGFKAESDDEVYDDYITMWATSDRETMLINRRIIDSNFTPQYNIGLTIKVINAGLEQAILAGIGPDISDMTTTNAITWGLRTAVEKLNDTNDPSVGFEGFDEACEDIDPAALKTCTLYGVTYALPKTMDFPMMFYRLDILAELGLEIPETWDELYDMMSVLQNKKLEVGLPVGLPGLQVFLYQQGIDLYTDDGWRTNLDSHEALSAFDTYAGFFRKYSSPVAWDTSRFRTGEIPVMMSSNGVAATANQSAVSFYNELMNYVELRGLWEIAPMLATVVENDDGTLSQNWSSVVLVTGMIIPRGSNNPESSWKYLKWYVSSDTQERMRNETIAVSPLPTTKYNTANTKVFLNQPWTASEYAAVSKQMKQLCGITEYPGHYIVPTYVKNAFMDVYNSGADASNAMLDRIYDINREISRKRQEFGMDAYDISYSGVDYTKKTGSETTDGE
;
A
#
# COMPACT_ATOMS: atom_id res chain seq x y z
N MET A 1 27.37 -89.17 3.36
CA MET A 1 27.82 -87.78 3.12
C MET A 1 26.85 -86.86 3.83
N ARG A 2 27.31 -85.98 4.74
CA ARG A 2 26.42 -85.34 5.74
C ARG A 2 26.90 -83.94 6.18
N THR A 3 27.39 -83.14 5.23
CA THR A 3 27.89 -81.76 5.42
C THR A 3 27.77 -81.01 4.09
N HIS A 4 26.64 -80.33 3.85
CA HIS A 4 26.41 -79.22 2.88
C HIS A 4 24.91 -78.88 2.65
N ARG A 5 24.02 -79.12 3.64
CA ARG A 5 22.61 -78.65 3.59
C ARG A 5 22.11 -78.20 4.96
N LYS A 6 22.83 -77.25 5.59
CA LYS A 6 22.36 -76.58 6.81
C LYS A 6 22.96 -75.18 7.07
N CYS A 7 23.43 -74.49 6.02
CA CYS A 7 23.88 -73.08 6.12
C CYS A 7 23.20 -72.13 5.12
N GLU A 8 22.54 -72.63 4.07
CA GLU A 8 21.83 -71.78 3.10
C GLU A 8 20.40 -71.45 3.56
N MET A 9 19.76 -72.36 4.32
CA MET A 9 18.35 -72.23 4.73
C MET A 9 18.09 -71.30 5.92
N GLU A 10 19.13 -70.89 6.67
CA GLU A 10 19.00 -70.01 7.84
C GLU A 10 19.40 -68.54 7.53
N LEU A 11 19.91 -68.25 6.32
CA LEU A 11 20.17 -66.88 5.87
C LEU A 11 18.96 -66.22 5.19
N GLU A 12 18.24 -66.94 4.32
CA GLU A 12 17.20 -66.35 3.47
C GLU A 12 15.97 -65.84 4.26
N GLU A 13 15.50 -66.58 5.29
CA GLU A 13 14.33 -66.16 6.09
C GLU A 13 14.58 -64.86 6.87
N SER A 14 15.83 -64.60 7.30
CA SER A 14 16.18 -63.39 8.06
C SER A 14 16.12 -62.11 7.21
N ILE A 15 16.39 -62.22 5.91
CA ILE A 15 16.47 -61.08 4.98
C ILE A 15 15.07 -60.67 4.49
N PHE A 16 14.14 -61.63 4.32
CA PHE A 16 12.79 -61.33 3.83
C PHE A 16 11.89 -60.69 4.89
N MET A 17 12.00 -61.11 6.16
CA MET A 17 11.12 -60.64 7.24
C MET A 17 11.27 -59.14 7.56
N LYS A 18 12.48 -58.58 7.48
CA LYS A 18 12.73 -57.15 7.83
C LYS A 18 12.22 -56.14 6.78
N LYS A 19 12.03 -56.52 5.51
CA LYS A 19 11.51 -55.61 4.48
C LYS A 19 9.97 -55.49 4.46
N SER A 20 9.27 -56.45 5.03
CA SER A 20 7.79 -56.54 4.97
C SER A 20 7.07 -55.45 5.78
N HIS A 21 7.59 -55.08 6.95
CA HIS A 21 6.88 -54.17 7.87
C HIS A 21 6.98 -52.68 7.47
N VAL A 22 8.16 -52.22 7.05
CA VAL A 22 8.36 -50.81 6.61
C VAL A 22 7.49 -50.50 5.39
N PHE A 23 7.45 -51.41 4.41
CA PHE A 23 6.66 -51.20 3.20
C PHE A 23 5.15 -51.16 3.48
N LYS A 24 4.65 -52.04 4.36
CA LYS A 24 3.24 -52.04 4.78
C LYS A 24 2.86 -50.81 5.60
N ALA A 25 3.77 -50.28 6.43
CA ALA A 25 3.54 -49.03 7.15
C ALA A 25 3.40 -47.86 6.16
N LEU A 26 4.31 -47.72 5.19
CA LEU A 26 4.23 -46.69 4.14
C LEU A 26 2.92 -46.78 3.33
N SER A 27 2.55 -48.00 2.88
CA SER A 27 1.32 -48.19 2.11
C SER A 27 0.05 -47.85 2.89
N ALA A 28 0.03 -48.10 4.21
CA ALA A 28 -1.10 -47.71 5.05
C ALA A 28 -1.17 -46.19 5.28
N PHE A 29 -0.02 -45.52 5.39
CA PHE A 29 0.06 -44.07 5.60
C PHE A 29 -0.42 -43.28 4.37
N LEU A 30 0.02 -43.67 3.17
CA LEU A 30 -0.40 -43.07 1.90
C LEU A 30 -1.93 -43.21 1.65
N LEU A 31 -2.52 -44.30 2.14
CA LEU A 31 -3.97 -44.53 2.04
C LEU A 31 -4.79 -43.71 3.06
N ALA A 32 -4.17 -43.21 4.13
CA ALA A 32 -4.83 -42.36 5.12
C ALA A 32 -4.83 -40.88 4.66
N ALA A 33 -3.69 -40.40 4.15
CA ALA A 33 -3.53 -39.02 3.67
C ALA A 33 -4.46 -38.65 2.50
N THR A 34 -4.93 -39.65 1.74
CA THR A 34 -5.85 -39.46 0.60
C THR A 34 -7.33 -39.38 0.99
N ILE A 35 -7.69 -39.55 2.27
CA ILE A 35 -9.09 -39.59 2.74
C ILE A 35 -9.52 -38.29 3.45
N THR A 36 -8.59 -37.49 3.98
CA THR A 36 -8.89 -36.26 4.74
C THR A 36 -9.12 -35.00 3.89
N GLY A 37 -8.96 -35.08 2.57
CA GLY A 37 -8.95 -33.94 1.65
C GLY A 37 -10.31 -33.43 1.16
N THR A 38 -11.33 -33.30 2.02
CA THR A 38 -12.58 -32.58 1.65
C THR A 38 -13.20 -31.82 2.82
N PHE A 39 -13.39 -30.50 2.65
CA PHE A 39 -14.26 -29.68 3.49
C PHE A 39 -14.93 -28.60 2.62
N VAL A 40 -16.22 -28.32 2.90
CA VAL A 40 -17.02 -27.25 2.28
C VAL A 40 -17.79 -26.57 3.41
N PRO A 41 -17.81 -25.23 3.51
CA PRO A 41 -18.52 -24.52 4.58
C PRO A 41 -20.04 -24.50 4.34
N VAL A 42 -20.81 -24.42 5.42
CA VAL A 42 -22.28 -24.28 5.39
C VAL A 42 -22.69 -23.08 6.24
N PHE A 43 -23.43 -22.14 5.63
CA PHE A 43 -24.12 -21.06 6.32
C PHE A 43 -25.57 -21.44 6.64
N ALA A 44 -26.09 -20.97 7.77
CA ALA A 44 -27.52 -20.94 8.12
C ALA A 44 -27.78 -19.77 9.10
N ALA A 45 -29.01 -19.26 9.15
CA ALA A 45 -29.38 -18.03 9.87
C ALA A 45 -30.77 -18.12 10.52
N GLY A 46 -31.16 -17.08 11.27
CA GLY A 46 -32.48 -16.91 11.92
C GLY A 46 -32.44 -17.08 13.45
N GLU A 47 -33.37 -16.50 14.24
CA GLU A 47 -34.48 -15.59 13.89
C GLU A 47 -34.97 -14.80 15.14
N ASP A 48 -35.91 -13.87 14.97
CA ASP A 48 -36.38 -12.87 15.98
C ASP A 48 -37.13 -13.40 17.22
N THR A 49 -37.27 -12.55 18.25
CA THR A 49 -38.58 -12.33 18.92
C THR A 49 -38.69 -10.99 19.68
N GLN A 50 -39.93 -10.53 19.99
CA GLN A 50 -40.27 -9.13 20.31
C GLN A 50 -40.79 -8.85 21.76
N LYS A 51 -40.88 -7.53 22.11
CA LYS A 51 -42.04 -6.77 22.69
C LYS A 51 -42.11 -6.31 24.19
N GLY A 52 -42.51 -5.02 24.35
CA GLY A 52 -43.16 -4.37 25.52
C GLY A 52 -42.22 -3.54 26.41
N SER A 53 -42.40 -2.26 26.80
CA SER A 53 -43.52 -1.27 26.91
C SER A 53 -44.53 -1.49 28.05
N ASN A 54 -45.01 -0.49 28.84
CA ASN A 54 -44.98 1.01 28.82
C ASN A 54 -44.47 1.57 30.20
N GLY A 55 -44.72 2.76 30.78
CA GLY A 55 -45.62 3.93 30.56
C GLY A 55 -45.95 4.64 31.92
N VAL A 56 -45.92 5.97 32.14
CA VAL A 56 -45.57 7.15 31.29
C VAL A 56 -45.35 8.46 32.13
N ASP A 57 -44.51 9.42 31.68
CA ASP A 57 -44.47 10.91 31.96
C ASP A 57 -43.97 11.48 33.35
N LEU A 58 -43.66 12.78 33.61
CA LEU A 58 -43.67 14.10 32.87
C LEU A 58 -42.85 15.24 33.57
N THR A 59 -42.66 16.38 32.87
CA THR A 59 -42.34 17.78 33.32
C THR A 59 -41.03 18.06 34.09
N SER A 60 -40.08 18.92 33.68
CA SER A 60 -40.03 20.26 33.04
C SER A 60 -40.10 21.48 33.97
N VAL A 61 -39.17 22.44 33.84
CA VAL A 61 -39.42 23.91 33.77
C VAL A 61 -38.13 24.65 33.34
N THR A 62 -38.26 25.58 32.41
CA THR A 62 -37.24 26.48 31.81
C THR A 62 -37.62 27.96 32.11
N PRO A 63 -37.14 29.00 31.39
CA PRO A 63 -35.77 29.54 31.25
C PRO A 63 -35.69 31.07 31.58
N ALA A 64 -34.49 31.67 31.45
CA ALA A 64 -34.22 33.06 31.01
C ALA A 64 -32.69 33.17 30.70
N ALA A 65 -32.15 33.85 29.67
CA ALA A 65 -32.48 35.11 28.97
C ALA A 65 -32.25 36.37 29.84
N ASP A 66 -31.81 37.54 29.36
CA ASP A 66 -31.34 38.04 28.03
C ASP A 66 -29.82 38.40 28.13
N ASP A 67 -29.05 39.01 27.20
CA ASP A 67 -29.24 39.70 25.89
C ASP A 67 -27.92 39.59 25.05
N SER A 68 -27.84 40.29 23.91
CA SER A 68 -26.89 40.23 22.77
C SER A 68 -25.75 41.29 22.73
N ALA A 69 -24.75 41.10 21.84
CA ALA A 69 -24.30 42.12 20.86
C ALA A 69 -23.22 41.61 19.85
N VAL A 70 -23.48 41.71 18.54
CA VAL A 70 -22.62 41.22 17.42
C VAL A 70 -21.68 42.30 16.86
N GLY A 71 -20.49 41.93 16.36
CA GLY A 71 -19.63 42.78 15.51
C GLY A 71 -18.84 42.01 14.43
N GLU A 72 -19.16 42.26 13.15
CA GLU A 72 -18.55 41.58 11.98
C GLU A 72 -17.00 41.66 11.93
N SER A 73 -16.33 40.56 11.58
CA SER A 73 -14.89 40.55 11.25
C SER A 73 -14.55 39.95 9.89
N THR A 74 -13.66 40.61 9.17
CA THR A 74 -13.05 40.17 7.90
C THR A 74 -12.45 38.76 7.94
N ARG A 75 -12.82 37.86 7.00
CA ARG A 75 -12.05 36.63 6.70
C ARG A 75 -10.60 37.01 6.39
N GLY A 76 -9.64 36.46 7.14
CA GLY A 76 -8.21 36.56 6.86
C GLY A 76 -7.72 35.29 6.15
N SER A 77 -6.97 35.44 5.06
CA SER A 77 -6.42 34.32 4.29
C SER A 77 -5.35 33.56 5.10
N ASN A 78 -5.68 32.36 5.56
CA ASN A 78 -4.78 31.38 6.20
C ASN A 78 -5.21 29.95 5.82
N GLY A 79 -5.38 29.75 4.51
CA GLY A 79 -5.74 28.48 3.88
C GLY A 79 -4.53 27.68 3.41
N LEU A 80 -4.80 26.44 3.03
CA LEU A 80 -3.89 25.49 2.39
C LEU A 80 -3.27 26.10 1.11
N GLY A 81 -2.20 25.53 0.57
CA GLY A 81 -1.53 26.07 -0.63
C GLY A 81 -2.47 26.14 -1.85
N GLU A 82 -3.15 27.26 -2.04
CA GLU A 82 -4.15 27.51 -3.08
C GLU A 82 -3.50 27.58 -4.46
N ARG A 83 -3.21 26.42 -5.07
CA ARG A 83 -3.08 26.31 -6.52
C ARG A 83 -4.42 26.77 -7.11
N THR A 84 -4.45 27.94 -7.73
CA THR A 84 -5.66 28.46 -8.37
C THR A 84 -6.15 27.51 -9.45
N ALA A 85 -7.44 27.57 -9.82
CA ALA A 85 -7.97 26.74 -10.91
C ALA A 85 -7.17 26.91 -12.24
N ALA A 86 -6.53 28.06 -12.46
CA ALA A 86 -5.62 28.29 -13.58
C ALA A 86 -4.29 27.52 -13.45
N GLU A 87 -3.67 27.53 -12.26
CA GLU A 87 -2.43 26.78 -11.99
C GLU A 87 -2.67 25.27 -12.04
N ILE A 88 -3.79 24.80 -11.48
CA ILE A 88 -4.22 23.40 -11.61
C ILE A 88 -4.42 23.07 -13.10
N MET A 89 -5.07 23.94 -13.89
CA MET A 89 -5.24 23.70 -15.33
C MET A 89 -3.90 23.57 -16.05
N THR A 90 -2.88 24.39 -15.74
CA THR A 90 -1.52 24.20 -16.32
C THR A 90 -0.83 22.91 -15.90
N LEU A 91 -1.23 22.29 -14.78
CA LEU A 91 -0.75 20.96 -14.40
C LEU A 91 -1.50 19.86 -15.17
N VAL A 92 -2.83 19.94 -15.28
CA VAL A 92 -3.67 18.84 -15.80
C VAL A 92 -3.92 18.88 -17.31
N ASP A 93 -3.92 20.06 -17.96
CA ASP A 93 -4.09 20.26 -19.42
C ASP A 93 -2.81 19.92 -20.19
N THR A 94 -2.37 18.66 -20.04
CA THR A 94 -1.20 18.12 -20.73
C THR A 94 -1.47 16.70 -21.26
N ASP A 95 -1.21 16.55 -22.56
CA ASP A 95 -1.16 15.26 -23.25
C ASP A 95 -0.19 14.27 -22.60
N SER A 96 -0.40 12.97 -22.86
CA SER A 96 0.59 11.93 -22.57
C SER A 96 1.86 12.06 -23.41
N TYR A 97 2.95 11.44 -22.96
CA TYR A 97 4.19 11.33 -23.74
C TYR A 97 3.95 10.62 -25.07
N MET A 98 3.06 9.62 -25.11
CA MET A 98 2.65 8.95 -26.35
C MET A 98 2.07 9.96 -27.35
N ASN A 99 1.06 10.74 -26.96
CA ASN A 99 0.46 11.79 -27.80
C ASN A 99 1.49 12.88 -28.19
N TYR A 100 2.39 13.25 -27.28
CA TYR A 100 3.48 14.19 -27.56
C TYR A 100 4.48 13.65 -28.59
N SER A 101 4.89 12.39 -28.44
CA SER A 101 5.85 11.70 -29.30
C SER A 101 5.28 11.49 -30.69
N GLU A 102 4.04 11.00 -30.83
CA GLU A 102 3.39 10.82 -32.14
C GLU A 102 3.31 12.13 -32.94
N ARG A 103 2.88 13.24 -32.29
CA ARG A 103 2.83 14.57 -32.93
C ARG A 103 4.21 15.07 -33.36
N ASN A 104 5.27 14.66 -32.67
CA ASN A 104 6.65 15.04 -32.96
C ASN A 104 7.47 13.96 -33.70
N ALA A 105 6.87 12.82 -34.08
CA ALA A 105 7.58 11.70 -34.69
C ALA A 105 8.24 12.05 -36.05
N SER A 106 7.69 13.04 -36.75
CA SER A 106 8.23 13.58 -38.01
C SER A 106 9.33 14.65 -37.83
N LYS A 107 9.64 15.05 -36.58
CA LYS A 107 10.68 16.04 -36.28
C LYS A 107 12.07 15.38 -36.29
N PRO A 108 13.12 16.09 -36.77
CA PRO A 108 14.48 15.56 -36.73
C PRO A 108 14.98 15.42 -35.28
N LYS A 109 15.77 14.37 -35.01
CA LYS A 109 16.64 14.34 -33.82
C LYS A 109 17.74 15.39 -33.96
N ALA A 110 18.21 15.93 -32.83
CA ALA A 110 19.36 16.83 -32.79
C ALA A 110 20.66 16.14 -33.26
N LYS A 111 21.76 16.90 -33.38
CA LYS A 111 23.10 16.35 -33.68
C LYS A 111 24.19 16.83 -32.72
N GLN A 112 23.88 17.85 -31.92
CA GLN A 112 24.76 18.45 -30.93
C GLN A 112 24.19 18.22 -29.53
N THR A 113 25.09 18.10 -28.55
CA THR A 113 24.76 17.98 -27.13
C THR A 113 24.89 19.35 -26.46
N VAL A 114 23.96 19.70 -25.59
CA VAL A 114 24.03 20.85 -24.67
C VAL A 114 24.31 20.34 -23.27
N VAL A 115 25.24 20.96 -22.54
CA VAL A 115 25.58 20.62 -21.16
C VAL A 115 25.46 21.87 -20.30
N ILE A 116 24.66 21.75 -19.24
CA ILE A 116 24.42 22.77 -18.22
C ILE A 116 25.12 22.28 -16.94
N GLN A 117 25.95 23.11 -16.30
CA GLN A 117 26.47 22.78 -14.97
C GLN A 117 25.38 22.97 -13.92
N GLY A 118 25.34 22.12 -12.89
CA GLY A 118 24.37 22.27 -11.80
C GLY A 118 24.44 23.67 -11.17
N SER A 119 25.66 24.20 -10.96
CA SER A 119 25.90 25.54 -10.42
C SER A 119 25.40 26.70 -11.28
N ASP A 120 25.15 26.51 -12.57
CA ASP A 120 24.79 27.59 -13.50
C ASP A 120 23.28 27.87 -13.49
N TYR A 121 22.68 27.82 -12.30
CA TYR A 121 21.25 28.07 -12.08
C TYR A 121 20.93 29.56 -12.13
N ASP A 122 19.70 29.87 -12.51
CA ASP A 122 19.20 31.24 -12.53
C ASP A 122 18.64 31.64 -11.16
N ALA A 123 19.37 32.49 -10.45
CA ALA A 123 19.02 32.95 -9.11
C ALA A 123 17.86 33.98 -9.07
N GLU A 124 17.37 34.47 -10.21
CA GLU A 124 16.18 35.33 -10.26
C GLU A 124 14.88 34.52 -10.41
N SER A 125 14.94 33.34 -11.05
CA SER A 125 13.81 32.42 -11.30
C SER A 125 13.88 31.12 -10.49
N THR A 126 14.75 31.06 -9.48
CA THR A 126 14.86 29.97 -8.50
C THR A 126 14.27 30.43 -7.17
N THR A 127 13.27 29.70 -6.66
CA THR A 127 12.67 29.98 -5.35
C THR A 127 13.36 29.22 -4.22
N ALA A 128 13.90 28.05 -4.54
CA ALA A 128 14.47 27.10 -3.57
C ALA A 128 15.75 27.59 -2.88
N ALA A 129 15.89 27.25 -1.60
CA ALA A 129 17.11 27.44 -0.82
C ALA A 129 18.25 26.48 -1.24
N VAL A 130 18.90 26.78 -2.37
CA VAL A 130 20.01 26.00 -2.95
C VAL A 130 21.39 26.37 -2.39
N GLU A 131 22.35 25.45 -2.45
CA GLU A 131 23.76 25.67 -2.09
C GLU A 131 24.70 25.19 -3.21
N VAL A 132 25.75 25.95 -3.53
CA VAL A 132 26.75 25.58 -4.55
C VAL A 132 28.00 25.00 -3.87
N TYR A 133 28.30 23.73 -4.11
CA TYR A 133 29.51 23.07 -3.64
C TYR A 133 30.65 23.22 -4.65
N SER A 134 31.73 23.89 -4.24
CA SER A 134 32.94 24.03 -5.06
C SER A 134 33.60 22.68 -5.36
N ASP A 135 33.48 21.72 -4.43
CA ASP A 135 33.81 20.31 -4.64
C ASP A 135 32.89 19.45 -3.76
N TYR A 136 32.39 18.34 -4.30
CA TYR A 136 31.59 17.34 -3.59
C TYR A 136 31.85 15.95 -4.21
N GLU A 137 32.37 15.01 -3.40
CA GLU A 137 32.69 13.64 -3.82
C GLU A 137 33.44 13.56 -5.17
N GLY A 138 34.42 14.44 -5.37
CA GLY A 138 35.28 14.47 -6.56
C GLY A 138 34.67 15.11 -7.82
N ARG A 139 33.51 15.78 -7.70
CA ARG A 139 32.94 16.66 -8.73
C ARG A 139 32.93 18.11 -8.25
N SER A 140 33.14 19.06 -9.15
CA SER A 140 33.34 20.47 -8.80
C SER A 140 32.25 21.37 -9.40
N ASN A 141 31.78 22.35 -8.62
CA ASN A 141 30.65 23.25 -8.94
C ASN A 141 29.29 22.53 -9.04
N CYS A 142 29.01 21.67 -8.06
CA CYS A 142 27.73 20.97 -7.96
C CYS A 142 26.69 21.85 -7.25
N LEU A 143 25.40 21.64 -7.50
CA LEU A 143 24.29 22.35 -6.83
C LEU A 143 23.48 21.40 -5.95
N TYR A 144 23.40 21.69 -4.65
CA TYR A 144 22.40 21.11 -3.77
C TYR A 144 21.02 21.69 -4.07
N THR A 145 20.06 20.80 -4.32
CA THR A 145 18.63 21.12 -4.45
C THR A 145 17.87 20.55 -3.24
N PRO A 146 17.03 21.35 -2.55
CA PRO A 146 16.23 20.87 -1.43
C PRO A 146 15.05 19.98 -1.90
N GLU A 147 14.22 19.57 -0.94
CA GLU A 147 13.05 18.69 -1.13
C GLU A 147 11.75 19.40 -1.53
N THR A 148 11.75 20.74 -1.56
CA THR A 148 10.62 21.61 -1.89
C THR A 148 11.06 22.77 -2.80
N GLU A 149 10.10 23.56 -3.29
CA GLU A 149 10.32 24.78 -4.09
C GLU A 149 10.93 24.49 -5.48
N THR A 150 11.30 25.54 -6.24
CA THR A 150 11.74 25.43 -7.65
C THR A 150 13.18 25.86 -7.88
N VAL A 151 13.88 25.17 -8.77
CA VAL A 151 15.20 25.52 -9.30
C VAL A 151 15.14 25.62 -10.81
N THR A 152 15.67 26.71 -11.38
CA THR A 152 15.58 27.04 -12.81
C THR A 152 16.97 27.22 -13.42
N TRP A 153 17.16 26.77 -14.67
CA TRP A 153 18.36 26.99 -15.49
C TRP A 153 17.97 27.59 -16.84
N LYS A 154 18.74 28.57 -17.32
CA LYS A 154 18.62 29.18 -18.66
C LYS A 154 19.68 28.59 -19.58
N PHE A 155 19.31 28.19 -20.80
CA PHE A 155 20.22 27.52 -21.73
C PHE A 155 19.91 27.81 -23.20
N THR A 156 20.94 27.83 -24.05
CA THR A 156 20.79 28.01 -25.50
C THR A 156 20.76 26.67 -26.22
N VAL A 157 19.72 26.41 -27.02
CA VAL A 157 19.62 25.26 -27.92
C VAL A 157 20.21 25.61 -29.30
N PRO A 158 21.25 24.89 -29.79
CA PRO A 158 22.00 25.28 -30.99
C PRO A 158 21.32 24.92 -32.32
N GLU A 159 20.42 23.93 -32.35
CA GLU A 159 19.64 23.57 -33.54
C GLU A 159 18.27 23.01 -33.15
N THR A 160 17.24 23.30 -33.95
CA THR A 160 15.88 22.78 -33.72
C THR A 160 15.85 21.26 -33.93
N GLY A 161 15.39 20.51 -32.92
CA GLY A 161 15.33 19.06 -32.98
C GLY A 161 14.80 18.41 -31.70
N LYS A 162 14.72 17.07 -31.72
CA LYS A 162 14.46 16.25 -30.55
C LYS A 162 15.74 16.03 -29.73
N TYR A 163 15.64 16.22 -28.42
CA TYR A 163 16.69 16.06 -27.42
C TYR A 163 16.17 15.17 -26.28
N ALA A 164 16.91 14.15 -25.90
CA ALA A 164 16.72 13.48 -24.61
C ALA A 164 17.51 14.19 -23.50
N ILE A 165 17.08 14.05 -22.26
CA ILE A 165 17.69 14.71 -21.10
C ILE A 165 18.23 13.66 -20.13
N LYS A 166 19.45 13.85 -19.65
CA LYS A 166 20.05 13.08 -18.56
C LYS A 166 20.72 13.99 -17.53
N LEU A 167 20.74 13.55 -16.27
CA LEU A 167 21.40 14.24 -15.17
C LEU A 167 22.54 13.37 -14.66
N ASN A 168 23.66 13.98 -14.28
CA ASN A 168 24.56 13.38 -13.29
C ASN A 168 24.24 13.99 -11.92
N TYR A 169 23.76 13.16 -11.01
CA TYR A 169 23.27 13.57 -9.68
C TYR A 169 23.80 12.65 -8.58
N TYR A 170 23.63 13.09 -7.33
CA TYR A 170 24.05 12.39 -6.14
C TYR A 170 22.91 12.47 -5.11
N THR A 171 22.46 11.34 -4.59
CA THR A 171 21.43 11.29 -3.54
C THR A 171 22.05 11.61 -2.19
N VAL A 172 21.35 12.36 -1.33
CA VAL A 172 21.85 12.65 0.03
C VAL A 172 20.95 12.05 1.08
N LYS A 173 21.48 11.86 2.29
CA LYS A 173 20.78 11.22 3.40
C LYS A 173 19.61 12.09 3.88
N ALA A 174 18.39 11.57 3.72
CA ALA A 174 17.14 12.19 4.13
C ALA A 174 16.18 11.10 4.69
N THR A 175 14.93 10.96 4.22
CA THR A 175 13.99 9.95 4.76
C THR A 175 14.09 8.57 4.08
N ASN A 176 15.07 8.35 3.20
CA ASN A 176 15.31 7.14 2.41
C ASN A 176 14.27 6.83 1.31
N THR A 177 13.30 7.71 1.04
CA THR A 177 12.36 7.53 -0.09
C THR A 177 13.01 7.94 -1.42
N THR A 178 12.37 7.64 -2.54
CA THR A 178 12.84 8.06 -3.87
C THR A 178 12.71 9.59 -4.03
N VAL A 179 13.74 10.20 -4.60
CA VAL A 179 13.77 11.62 -4.96
C VAL A 179 12.79 11.88 -6.10
N GLU A 180 11.96 12.90 -5.96
CA GLU A 180 10.82 13.18 -6.86
C GLU A 180 10.84 14.66 -7.31
N ARG A 181 10.75 14.90 -8.63
CA ARG A 181 10.68 16.24 -9.24
C ARG A 181 9.57 16.33 -10.29
N MET A 182 8.98 17.51 -10.49
CA MET A 182 8.29 17.84 -11.74
C MET A 182 9.25 18.59 -12.68
N LEU A 183 9.14 18.37 -14.00
CA LEU A 183 9.91 19.09 -15.02
C LEU A 183 9.04 20.04 -15.82
N PHE A 184 9.40 21.32 -15.84
CA PHE A 184 8.88 22.31 -16.76
C PHE A 184 9.96 22.71 -17.77
N ILE A 185 9.54 22.95 -19.02
CA ILE A 185 10.34 23.61 -20.06
C ILE A 185 9.56 24.85 -20.51
N ASP A 186 10.22 26.00 -20.56
CA ASP A 186 9.64 27.31 -20.89
C ASP A 186 8.35 27.62 -20.08
N GLY A 187 8.38 27.29 -18.78
CA GLY A 187 7.28 27.48 -17.84
C GLY A 187 6.09 26.53 -18.01
N LYS A 188 6.24 25.40 -18.72
CA LYS A 188 5.17 24.43 -18.97
C LYS A 188 5.63 22.99 -18.76
N LEU A 189 4.77 22.14 -18.22
CA LEU A 189 4.94 20.69 -18.30
C LEU A 189 4.91 20.26 -19.79
N PRO A 190 5.94 19.56 -20.31
CA PRO A 190 5.94 19.12 -21.71
C PRO A 190 4.86 18.06 -22.05
N PHE A 191 4.56 17.18 -21.09
CA PHE A 191 3.56 16.10 -21.16
C PHE A 191 3.31 15.51 -19.77
N SER A 192 2.21 14.77 -19.57
CA SER A 192 1.67 14.39 -18.24
C SER A 192 2.65 13.64 -17.32
N GLU A 193 3.56 12.86 -17.89
CA GLU A 193 4.54 12.02 -17.21
C GLU A 193 5.70 12.85 -16.63
N THR A 194 5.85 14.12 -17.04
CA THR A 194 6.81 15.07 -16.42
C THR A 194 6.37 15.58 -15.04
N ARG A 195 5.15 15.27 -14.59
CA ARG A 195 4.66 15.60 -13.23
C ARG A 195 5.32 14.78 -12.11
N TYR A 196 5.94 13.64 -12.42
CA TYR A 196 6.50 12.71 -11.41
C TYR A 196 7.78 12.01 -11.91
N LEU A 197 8.86 12.77 -12.08
CA LEU A 197 10.17 12.20 -12.39
C LEU A 197 10.81 11.63 -11.12
N TYR A 198 11.01 10.32 -11.09
CA TYR A 198 11.64 9.58 -10.00
C TYR A 198 13.12 9.31 -10.27
N PHE A 199 13.97 9.64 -9.30
CA PHE A 199 15.42 9.45 -9.37
C PHE A 199 15.85 8.35 -8.38
N PRO A 200 16.26 7.16 -8.87
CA PRO A 200 16.46 5.98 -8.03
C PRO A 200 17.75 6.04 -7.20
N ARG A 201 17.60 5.99 -5.86
CA ARG A 201 18.66 5.66 -4.89
C ARG A 201 19.30 4.30 -5.22
N THR A 202 20.46 4.02 -4.63
CA THR A 202 21.15 2.73 -4.78
C THR A 202 21.34 2.09 -3.41
N TRP A 203 21.17 0.78 -3.30
CA TRP A 203 21.30 0.05 -2.04
C TRP A 203 22.22 -1.16 -2.18
N GLU A 204 22.87 -1.55 -1.09
CA GLU A 204 23.63 -2.79 -0.97
C GLU A 204 23.17 -3.60 0.25
N TYR A 205 23.36 -4.92 0.23
CA TYR A 205 23.14 -5.77 1.40
C TYR A 205 24.37 -5.79 2.30
N GLU A 206 24.15 -5.72 3.60
CA GLU A 206 25.16 -6.08 4.59
C GLU A 206 25.30 -7.61 4.62
N TYR A 207 26.40 -8.10 4.06
CA TYR A 207 26.75 -9.53 4.06
C TYR A 207 27.63 -9.86 5.27
N VAL A 208 27.34 -11.00 5.89
CA VAL A 208 28.32 -11.72 6.71
C VAL A 208 29.13 -12.66 5.80
N TYR A 209 30.25 -13.16 6.32
CA TYR A 209 31.17 -14.02 5.58
C TYR A 209 31.37 -15.35 6.32
N ASP A 210 31.46 -16.45 5.57
CA ASP A 210 31.78 -17.77 6.14
C ASP A 210 33.30 -17.96 6.37
N ASP A 211 33.68 -19.09 6.97
CA ASP A 211 35.09 -19.44 7.28
C ASP A 211 35.97 -19.54 6.02
N ASP A 212 35.38 -19.78 4.84
CA ASP A 212 36.07 -19.85 3.54
C ASP A 212 36.12 -18.49 2.82
N GLY A 213 35.42 -17.47 3.34
CA GLY A 213 35.40 -16.09 2.83
C GLY A 213 34.29 -15.80 1.81
N ASN A 214 33.28 -16.67 1.67
CA ASN A 214 32.13 -16.44 0.80
C ASN A 214 31.09 -15.56 1.50
N ARG A 215 30.27 -14.84 0.73
CA ARG A 215 29.11 -14.09 1.23
C ARG A 215 28.01 -15.05 1.71
N THR A 216 27.42 -14.75 2.86
CA THR A 216 26.23 -15.42 3.41
C THR A 216 25.37 -14.41 4.20
N PHE A 217 24.24 -14.87 4.74
CA PHE A 217 23.32 -14.08 5.55
C PHE A 217 23.42 -14.44 7.04
N ASP A 218 23.02 -13.50 7.90
CA ASP A 218 22.90 -13.70 9.34
C ASP A 218 21.81 -14.74 9.67
N HIS A 219 21.86 -15.35 10.85
CA HIS A 219 21.03 -16.51 11.20
C HIS A 219 20.28 -16.36 12.54
N ASP A 220 19.06 -16.92 12.63
CA ASP A 220 18.31 -17.06 13.88
C ASP A 220 18.80 -18.25 14.73
N MET A 221 18.25 -18.44 15.94
CA MET A 221 18.63 -19.56 16.82
C MET A 221 18.36 -20.96 16.24
N ASN A 222 17.52 -21.08 15.22
CA ASN A 222 17.23 -22.33 14.52
C ASN A 222 18.19 -22.55 13.32
N GLY A 223 18.97 -21.52 12.97
CA GLY A 223 19.84 -21.46 11.80
C GLY A 223 19.10 -21.08 10.52
N ASN A 224 17.94 -20.41 10.58
CA ASN A 224 17.26 -19.80 9.44
C ASN A 224 17.92 -18.47 9.04
N ASP A 225 17.90 -18.12 7.76
CA ASP A 225 18.43 -16.82 7.30
C ASP A 225 17.54 -15.65 7.74
N ILE A 226 18.17 -14.58 8.23
CA ILE A 226 17.54 -13.32 8.64
C ILE A 226 17.68 -12.30 7.50
N ARG A 227 16.61 -11.53 7.23
CA ARG A 227 16.57 -10.49 6.19
C ARG A 227 17.77 -9.54 6.35
N PRO A 228 18.60 -9.33 5.31
CA PRO A 228 19.82 -8.53 5.42
C PRO A 228 19.53 -7.07 5.79
N VAL A 229 20.50 -6.40 6.43
CA VAL A 229 20.51 -4.93 6.51
C VAL A 229 20.74 -4.38 5.10
N ARG A 230 20.11 -3.25 4.77
CA ARG A 230 20.21 -2.61 3.46
C ARG A 230 20.70 -1.18 3.67
N ASN A 231 21.90 -0.90 3.21
CA ASN A 231 22.57 0.39 3.37
C ASN A 231 22.49 1.19 2.07
N GLU A 232 22.36 2.53 2.14
CA GLU A 232 22.35 3.36 0.93
C GLU A 232 23.78 3.54 0.41
N VAL A 233 23.98 3.27 -0.89
CA VAL A 233 25.22 3.54 -1.60
C VAL A 233 25.11 4.95 -2.19
N PHE A 234 25.59 5.93 -1.42
CA PHE A 234 25.68 7.33 -1.84
C PHE A 234 26.81 7.48 -2.88
N GLN A 235 26.45 7.69 -4.15
CA GLN A 235 27.39 7.77 -5.27
C GLN A 235 26.86 8.66 -6.40
N TRP A 236 27.78 9.17 -7.22
CA TRP A 236 27.44 9.87 -8.46
C TRP A 236 26.78 8.93 -9.46
N ARG A 237 25.65 9.34 -10.02
CA ARG A 237 24.85 8.56 -10.94
C ARG A 237 24.41 9.37 -12.14
N GLU A 238 24.74 8.88 -13.33
CA GLU A 238 24.08 9.33 -14.56
C GLU A 238 22.72 8.63 -14.69
N TYR A 239 21.65 9.41 -14.93
CA TYR A 239 20.30 8.88 -15.13
C TYR A 239 19.51 9.70 -16.14
N TYR A 240 18.72 8.99 -16.93
CA TYR A 240 17.99 9.49 -18.09
C TYR A 240 16.54 9.78 -17.69
N LEU A 241 15.98 10.92 -18.10
CA LEU A 241 14.57 11.20 -17.88
C LEU A 241 13.73 10.27 -18.77
N ARG A 242 12.96 9.38 -18.15
CA ARG A 242 12.17 8.30 -18.79
C ARG A 242 10.96 7.99 -17.92
N ASP A 243 10.01 7.20 -18.44
CA ASP A 243 8.83 6.80 -17.67
C ASP A 243 9.18 5.81 -16.56
N TRP A 244 8.79 6.15 -15.33
CA TRP A 244 8.93 5.29 -14.16
C TRP A 244 7.95 4.11 -14.15
N VAL A 245 6.78 4.26 -14.78
CA VAL A 245 5.74 3.21 -14.80
C VAL A 245 6.06 2.12 -15.83
N GLY A 246 6.79 2.46 -16.88
CA GLY A 246 7.32 1.52 -17.87
C GLY A 246 6.55 1.46 -19.19
N PHE A 247 5.53 2.31 -19.39
CA PHE A 247 4.83 2.48 -20.67
C PHE A 247 5.76 2.96 -21.81
N THR A 248 6.88 3.61 -21.45
CA THR A 248 7.99 3.97 -22.36
C THR A 248 9.30 3.47 -21.76
N MET A 249 10.06 2.64 -22.49
CA MET A 249 11.37 2.12 -22.01
C MET A 249 12.54 3.05 -22.35
N GLU A 250 12.38 3.87 -23.39
CA GLU A 250 13.35 4.81 -23.92
C GLU A 250 13.38 6.12 -23.09
N PRO A 251 14.48 6.89 -23.14
CA PRO A 251 14.50 8.26 -22.65
C PRO A 251 13.44 9.14 -23.35
N PHE A 252 12.83 10.06 -22.60
CA PHE A 252 11.90 11.03 -23.16
C PHE A 252 12.62 11.98 -24.14
N GLU A 253 12.13 12.07 -25.37
CA GLU A 253 12.60 13.01 -26.38
C GLU A 253 11.74 14.30 -26.40
N PHE A 254 12.34 15.41 -25.98
CA PHE A 254 11.75 16.74 -25.98
C PHE A 254 12.09 17.45 -27.31
N TYR A 255 11.06 17.92 -28.03
CA TYR A 255 11.26 18.75 -29.23
C TYR A 255 11.44 20.22 -28.84
N LEU A 256 12.63 20.76 -29.12
CA LEU A 256 13.02 22.15 -28.82
C LEU A 256 13.31 22.93 -30.11
N GLU A 257 13.07 24.24 -30.07
CA GLU A 257 13.46 25.15 -31.17
C GLU A 257 14.91 25.61 -31.01
N ALA A 258 15.42 26.48 -31.89
CA ALA A 258 16.77 27.01 -31.79
C ALA A 258 16.74 28.41 -31.17
N GLY A 259 17.24 28.56 -29.95
CA GLY A 259 17.13 29.81 -29.18
C GLY A 259 17.42 29.61 -27.70
N GLU A 260 17.08 30.62 -26.90
CA GLU A 260 17.11 30.54 -25.44
C GLU A 260 15.88 29.80 -24.92
N HIS A 261 16.08 28.90 -23.95
CA HIS A 261 15.06 28.10 -23.28
C HIS A 261 15.28 28.08 -21.77
N GLU A 262 14.22 27.80 -21.02
CA GLU A 262 14.25 27.64 -19.56
C GLU A 262 13.89 26.20 -19.16
N LEU A 263 14.66 25.62 -18.25
CA LEU A 263 14.39 24.32 -17.63
C LEU A 263 14.19 24.53 -16.13
N THR A 264 13.08 24.05 -15.58
CA THR A 264 12.78 24.17 -14.15
C THR A 264 12.44 22.81 -13.56
N PHE A 265 13.06 22.48 -12.42
CA PHE A 265 12.60 21.40 -11.56
C PHE A 265 11.84 21.96 -10.35
N GLU A 266 10.59 21.54 -10.16
CA GLU A 266 9.85 21.68 -8.90
C GLU A 266 10.12 20.44 -8.04
N ALA A 267 10.46 20.64 -6.76
CA ALA A 267 10.76 19.54 -5.85
C ALA A 267 9.51 19.09 -5.07
N ASN A 268 9.17 17.81 -5.20
CA ASN A 268 8.05 17.18 -4.50
C ASN A 268 8.51 16.48 -3.22
N ARG A 269 9.66 15.77 -3.29
CA ARG A 269 10.26 14.98 -2.20
C ARG A 269 11.76 14.82 -2.33
N GLU A 270 12.42 14.79 -1.17
CA GLU A 270 13.85 14.54 -0.91
C GLU A 270 14.84 15.48 -1.63
N PRO A 271 15.94 15.87 -0.97
CA PRO A 271 17.02 16.64 -1.58
C PRO A 271 17.93 15.78 -2.47
N MET A 272 18.56 16.41 -3.46
CA MET A 272 19.66 15.82 -4.25
C MET A 272 20.65 16.88 -4.73
N ILE A 273 21.89 16.45 -5.00
CA ILE A 273 22.94 17.31 -5.56
C ILE A 273 23.07 17.00 -7.06
N ILE A 274 23.18 18.03 -7.90
CA ILE A 274 23.33 17.93 -9.36
C ILE A 274 24.73 18.44 -9.77
N ASP A 275 25.48 17.63 -10.52
CA ASP A 275 26.75 18.01 -11.16
C ASP A 275 26.48 18.60 -12.54
N THR A 276 25.72 17.89 -13.38
CA THR A 276 25.40 18.34 -14.75
C THR A 276 24.00 17.91 -15.20
N ILE A 277 23.37 18.75 -16.03
CA ILE A 277 22.18 18.42 -16.82
C ILE A 277 22.61 18.42 -18.29
N THR A 278 22.37 17.33 -19.01
CA THR A 278 22.83 17.13 -20.39
C THR A 278 21.65 16.83 -21.31
N LEU A 279 21.45 17.68 -22.31
CA LEU A 279 20.50 17.48 -23.40
C LEU A 279 21.24 16.92 -24.61
N TYR A 280 20.91 15.72 -25.07
CA TYR A 280 21.67 14.98 -26.08
C TYR A 280 20.74 14.31 -27.11
N PRO A 281 21.21 14.03 -28.33
CA PRO A 281 20.43 13.24 -29.28
C PRO A 281 20.40 11.76 -28.86
N TYR A 282 19.22 11.23 -28.57
CA TYR A 282 19.07 9.81 -28.25
C TYR A 282 19.19 8.93 -29.49
N ILE A 283 20.04 7.91 -29.42
CA ILE A 283 20.27 6.91 -30.46
C ILE A 283 19.76 5.58 -29.88
N GLU A 284 18.80 4.96 -30.56
CA GLU A 284 18.33 3.60 -30.22
C GLU A 284 19.46 2.58 -30.40
N ALA A 285 19.48 1.51 -29.58
CA ALA A 285 20.46 0.44 -29.74
C ALA A 285 20.24 -0.30 -31.09
N SER A 286 21.34 -0.66 -31.77
CA SER A 286 21.29 -1.41 -33.03
C SER A 286 20.73 -2.83 -32.88
N ASP A 287 20.21 -3.37 -33.97
CA ASP A 287 19.76 -4.76 -34.11
C ASP A 287 20.91 -5.75 -33.83
N TYR A 288 20.63 -6.85 -33.10
CA TYR A 288 21.62 -7.85 -32.70
C TYR A 288 22.43 -8.42 -33.89
N ASN A 289 21.83 -8.56 -35.07
CA ASN A 289 22.52 -9.06 -36.26
C ASN A 289 23.60 -8.09 -36.73
N GLU A 290 23.37 -6.78 -36.64
CA GLU A 290 24.36 -5.76 -36.99
C GLU A 290 25.49 -5.71 -35.96
N VAL A 291 25.13 -5.70 -34.67
CA VAL A 291 26.10 -5.64 -33.55
C VAL A 291 26.99 -6.90 -33.51
N ALA A 292 26.40 -8.10 -33.53
CA ALA A 292 27.15 -9.35 -33.50
C ALA A 292 28.02 -9.53 -34.75
N GLN A 293 27.57 -9.08 -35.92
CA GLN A 293 28.40 -9.08 -37.12
C GLN A 293 29.53 -8.04 -37.03
N GLY A 294 29.31 -6.90 -36.38
CA GLY A 294 30.34 -5.92 -36.02
C GLY A 294 31.44 -6.53 -35.18
N TRP A 295 31.09 -7.12 -34.02
CA TRP A 295 32.03 -7.81 -33.13
C TRP A 295 32.86 -8.89 -33.85
N VAL A 296 32.24 -9.69 -34.73
CA VAL A 296 32.94 -10.70 -35.54
C VAL A 296 33.89 -10.07 -36.57
N ASN A 297 33.57 -8.90 -37.12
CA ASN A 297 34.46 -8.16 -38.02
C ASN A 297 35.66 -7.54 -37.29
N ASP A 298 35.44 -7.06 -36.06
CA ASP A 298 36.50 -6.55 -35.17
C ASP A 298 37.39 -7.68 -34.60
N GLY A 299 36.98 -8.94 -34.80
CA GLY A 299 37.76 -10.14 -34.50
C GLY A 299 37.45 -10.78 -33.15
N LEU A 300 36.45 -10.27 -32.42
CA LEU A 300 35.92 -10.89 -31.21
C LEU A 300 35.30 -12.27 -31.55
N LYS A 301 35.32 -13.16 -30.57
CA LYS A 301 34.87 -14.56 -30.72
C LYS A 301 34.20 -15.03 -29.45
N LEU A 302 33.36 -16.05 -29.59
CA LEU A 302 32.85 -16.82 -28.46
C LEU A 302 34.03 -17.45 -27.72
N VAL A 303 34.17 -17.16 -26.43
CA VAL A 303 35.31 -17.58 -25.61
C VAL A 303 35.09 -18.98 -25.03
N HIS A 304 36.14 -19.78 -24.91
CA HIS A 304 36.09 -21.08 -24.24
C HIS A 304 36.19 -20.92 -22.72
N LEU A 305 35.41 -21.67 -21.95
CA LEU A 305 35.48 -21.75 -20.50
C LEU A 305 35.47 -23.22 -20.08
N ASP A 306 36.42 -23.64 -19.21
CA ASP A 306 36.46 -24.99 -18.66
C ASP A 306 35.23 -25.30 -17.79
N GLU A 307 34.75 -24.31 -17.04
CA GLU A 307 33.53 -24.36 -16.21
C GLU A 307 32.75 -23.04 -16.30
N PRO A 308 31.40 -23.03 -16.21
CA PRO A 308 30.58 -21.82 -16.16
C PRO A 308 30.91 -20.89 -14.98
N ILE A 309 30.84 -19.58 -15.19
CA ILE A 309 30.97 -18.59 -14.11
C ILE A 309 29.58 -18.35 -13.52
N LYS A 310 29.23 -19.08 -12.46
CA LYS A 310 27.96 -18.92 -11.72
C LYS A 310 27.96 -17.66 -10.86
N VAL A 311 26.81 -16.98 -10.81
CA VAL A 311 26.50 -15.86 -9.92
C VAL A 311 25.14 -16.09 -9.28
N GLN A 312 25.12 -16.19 -7.94
CA GLN A 312 23.90 -16.39 -7.16
C GLN A 312 23.03 -15.13 -7.18
N ALA A 313 21.75 -15.25 -7.53
CA ALA A 313 20.90 -14.09 -7.78
C ALA A 313 20.45 -13.40 -6.49
N GLU A 314 20.37 -14.12 -5.36
CA GLU A 314 20.07 -13.53 -4.06
C GLU A 314 21.25 -12.69 -3.50
N GLN A 315 22.41 -12.68 -4.19
CA GLN A 315 23.61 -11.95 -3.79
C GLN A 315 24.03 -10.80 -4.74
N PRO A 316 23.14 -9.82 -5.03
CA PRO A 316 23.50 -8.68 -5.87
C PRO A 316 24.66 -7.87 -5.30
N THR A 317 25.36 -7.15 -6.16
CA THR A 317 26.33 -6.12 -5.73
C THR A 317 25.59 -4.87 -5.29
N THR A 318 24.61 -4.41 -6.10
CA THR A 318 23.71 -3.32 -5.74
C THR A 318 22.30 -3.56 -6.30
N ILE A 319 21.31 -2.87 -5.71
CA ILE A 319 19.90 -2.93 -6.09
C ILE A 319 19.27 -1.53 -6.11
N SER A 320 18.17 -1.41 -6.85
CA SER A 320 17.43 -0.15 -7.05
C SER A 320 16.59 0.34 -5.86
N MET A 321 16.08 -0.57 -5.01
CA MET A 321 15.10 -0.26 -3.97
C MET A 321 15.33 -1.12 -2.73
N GLN A 322 15.07 -0.57 -1.55
CA GLN A 322 15.13 -1.30 -0.28
C GLN A 322 14.20 -2.53 -0.28
N SER A 323 13.02 -2.43 -0.91
CA SER A 323 12.02 -3.49 -0.98
C SER A 323 12.47 -4.73 -1.75
N MET A 324 13.58 -4.66 -2.49
CA MET A 324 14.22 -5.83 -3.07
C MET A 324 15.02 -6.54 -1.96
N PHE A 325 14.51 -7.65 -1.45
CA PHE A 325 15.19 -8.51 -0.48
C PHE A 325 15.18 -9.96 -0.97
N PRO A 326 16.19 -10.77 -0.59
CA PRO A 326 16.24 -12.16 -1.00
C PRO A 326 15.17 -12.99 -0.26
N ALA A 327 14.72 -14.08 -0.88
CA ALA A 327 13.63 -14.92 -0.39
C ALA A 327 13.98 -16.41 -0.42
N ASN A 328 13.21 -17.23 0.32
CA ASN A 328 13.33 -18.69 0.33
C ASN A 328 12.30 -19.32 -0.62
N ASP A 329 12.77 -19.98 -1.66
CA ASP A 329 11.97 -20.87 -2.49
C ASP A 329 12.35 -22.35 -2.26
N ARG A 330 11.47 -23.05 -1.54
CA ARG A 330 11.60 -24.49 -1.22
C ARG A 330 10.88 -25.41 -2.20
N THR A 331 10.38 -24.90 -3.33
CA THR A 331 9.57 -25.69 -4.28
C THR A 331 10.42 -26.50 -5.29
N SER A 332 11.74 -26.33 -5.29
CA SER A 332 12.68 -27.17 -6.05
C SER A 332 13.83 -27.64 -5.17
N ALA A 333 14.19 -28.92 -5.30
CA ALA A 333 15.38 -29.49 -4.67
C ALA A 333 16.70 -29.09 -5.39
N LEU A 334 16.64 -28.17 -6.36
CA LEU A 334 17.78 -27.58 -7.08
C LEU A 334 17.92 -26.06 -6.92
N THR A 335 17.03 -25.39 -6.17
CA THR A 335 17.28 -23.99 -5.78
C THR A 335 18.56 -23.93 -4.96
N GLU A 336 19.34 -22.86 -5.05
CA GLU A 336 20.69 -22.80 -4.45
C GLU A 336 20.89 -21.51 -3.65
N PRO A 337 21.25 -21.56 -2.35
CA PRO A 337 21.32 -22.74 -1.46
C PRO A 337 19.94 -23.37 -1.12
N GLN A 338 19.92 -24.60 -0.61
CA GLN A 338 18.68 -25.24 -0.13
C GLN A 338 18.93 -26.13 1.09
N ASP A 339 18.05 -26.03 2.09
CA ASP A 339 18.06 -26.85 3.30
C ASP A 339 16.65 -27.45 3.53
N PRO A 340 16.51 -28.75 3.83
CA PRO A 340 15.20 -29.39 4.06
C PRO A 340 14.54 -29.02 5.40
N SER A 341 15.23 -28.26 6.26
CA SER A 341 14.85 -27.92 7.63
C SER A 341 15.00 -26.44 7.99
N ARG A 342 15.76 -25.65 7.21
CA ARG A 342 15.99 -24.23 7.46
C ARG A 342 15.44 -23.37 6.32
N ILE A 343 15.01 -22.16 6.65
CA ILE A 343 14.78 -21.11 5.66
C ILE A 343 16.16 -20.66 5.17
N ARG A 344 16.43 -20.87 3.89
CA ARG A 344 17.63 -20.40 3.18
C ARG A 344 17.22 -19.44 2.08
N TYR A 345 17.83 -18.27 2.03
CA TYR A 345 17.67 -17.33 0.94
C TYR A 345 18.42 -17.83 -0.29
N ASN A 346 17.69 -17.91 -1.39
CA ASN A 346 18.10 -18.63 -2.60
C ASN A 346 17.35 -18.21 -3.86
N VAL A 347 16.54 -17.16 -3.78
CA VAL A 347 16.06 -16.41 -4.94
C VAL A 347 16.06 -14.92 -4.64
N LEU A 348 16.24 -14.10 -5.67
CA LEU A 348 15.84 -12.70 -5.68
C LEU A 348 14.50 -12.57 -6.41
N ASP A 349 13.51 -12.00 -5.75
CA ASP A 349 12.16 -11.78 -6.30
C ASP A 349 11.90 -10.27 -6.39
N TYR A 350 11.52 -9.79 -7.58
CA TYR A 350 11.18 -8.39 -7.83
C TYR A 350 10.32 -8.26 -9.09
N ALA A 351 9.48 -7.22 -9.13
CA ALA A 351 8.39 -7.14 -10.11
C ALA A 351 8.16 -5.78 -10.75
N ASN A 352 8.30 -4.66 -10.02
CA ASN A 352 7.90 -3.35 -10.56
C ASN A 352 8.89 -2.88 -11.63
N CYS A 353 8.39 -2.25 -12.70
CA CYS A 353 9.26 -1.64 -13.71
C CYS A 353 10.23 -0.62 -13.06
N ASN A 354 11.40 -0.43 -13.67
CA ASN A 354 12.53 0.33 -13.13
C ASN A 354 13.20 -0.29 -11.87
N MET A 355 12.73 -1.42 -11.33
CA MET A 355 13.52 -2.20 -10.37
C MET A 355 14.68 -2.91 -11.08
N PHE A 356 15.91 -2.71 -10.63
CA PHE A 356 17.09 -3.43 -11.15
C PHE A 356 17.93 -4.06 -10.04
N ALA A 357 18.67 -5.12 -10.40
CA ALA A 357 19.72 -5.75 -9.62
C ALA A 357 21.00 -5.87 -10.46
N THR A 358 22.13 -5.43 -9.90
CA THR A 358 23.44 -5.35 -10.57
C THR A 358 24.43 -6.27 -9.88
N TYR A 359 25.20 -7.03 -10.66
CA TYR A 359 26.14 -8.05 -10.19
C TYR A 359 27.52 -7.81 -10.81
N LYS A 360 28.58 -7.88 -10.01
CA LYS A 360 29.97 -7.94 -10.49
C LYS A 360 30.31 -9.36 -10.98
N VAL A 361 30.94 -9.46 -12.14
CA VAL A 361 31.33 -10.72 -12.76
C VAL A 361 32.76 -10.60 -13.30
N THR A 362 33.63 -11.57 -13.00
CA THR A 362 35.02 -11.56 -13.51
C THR A 362 35.20 -12.59 -14.61
N VAL A 363 35.51 -12.16 -15.83
CA VAL A 363 35.78 -13.05 -16.96
C VAL A 363 37.28 -13.14 -17.26
N PRO A 364 37.79 -14.31 -17.72
CA PRO A 364 39.22 -14.53 -17.88
C PRO A 364 39.84 -13.81 -19.07
N GLU A 365 39.10 -13.58 -20.15
CA GLU A 365 39.58 -12.95 -21.40
C GLU A 365 38.56 -11.93 -21.94
N ASP A 366 38.95 -11.18 -22.96
CA ASP A 366 38.07 -10.24 -23.68
C ASP A 366 37.41 -10.97 -24.84
N GLY A 367 36.09 -10.85 -25.00
CA GLY A 367 35.38 -11.56 -26.06
C GLY A 367 33.89 -11.74 -25.81
N LEU A 368 33.29 -12.63 -26.61
CA LEU A 368 31.85 -12.90 -26.60
C LEU A 368 31.55 -14.08 -25.66
N TYR A 369 30.47 -13.94 -24.91
CA TYR A 369 29.97 -14.96 -23.98
C TYR A 369 28.45 -15.10 -24.12
N ARG A 370 27.90 -16.22 -23.67
CA ARG A 370 26.45 -16.42 -23.52
C ARG A 370 26.07 -16.30 -22.04
N ILE A 371 24.82 -15.93 -21.76
CA ILE A 371 24.29 -15.85 -20.39
C ILE A 371 23.16 -16.88 -20.30
N ALA A 372 23.22 -17.78 -19.32
CA ALA A 372 22.11 -18.67 -18.97
C ALA A 372 21.52 -18.29 -17.61
N VAL A 373 20.21 -18.38 -17.46
CA VAL A 373 19.51 -17.96 -16.24
C VAL A 373 18.58 -19.07 -15.76
N ARG A 374 18.72 -19.48 -14.50
CA ARG A 374 17.76 -20.35 -13.81
C ARG A 374 16.74 -19.47 -13.08
N TYR A 375 15.49 -19.56 -13.50
CA TYR A 375 14.44 -18.62 -13.09
C TYR A 375 13.07 -19.30 -12.89
N ARG A 376 12.13 -18.57 -12.31
CA ARG A 376 10.70 -18.89 -12.40
C ARG A 376 9.83 -17.63 -12.51
N GLN A 377 8.92 -17.64 -13.48
CA GLN A 377 7.77 -16.75 -13.55
C GLN A 377 6.55 -17.59 -13.19
N ASN A 378 6.04 -17.53 -11.96
CA ASN A 378 4.86 -18.33 -11.54
C ASN A 378 3.65 -17.48 -11.11
N ALA A 379 3.60 -16.21 -11.53
CA ALA A 379 2.63 -15.23 -11.05
C ALA A 379 1.62 -14.78 -12.12
N LEU A 380 2.04 -14.66 -13.39
CA LEU A 380 1.16 -14.19 -14.48
C LEU A 380 0.81 -15.34 -15.44
N ILE A 381 -0.18 -16.15 -15.05
CA ILE A 381 -0.60 -17.35 -15.80
C ILE A 381 -1.06 -16.94 -17.22
N GLY A 382 -0.45 -17.52 -18.25
CA GLY A 382 -0.72 -17.16 -19.65
C GLY A 382 -0.12 -15.82 -20.10
N MET A 383 0.91 -15.32 -19.41
CA MET A 383 1.69 -14.14 -19.80
C MET A 383 3.21 -14.41 -19.65
N PHE A 384 4.02 -13.38 -19.87
CA PHE A 384 5.46 -13.35 -19.63
C PHE A 384 5.84 -12.11 -18.80
N SER A 385 7.07 -12.10 -18.27
CA SER A 385 7.71 -10.90 -17.72
C SER A 385 8.98 -10.59 -18.51
N SER A 386 9.35 -9.32 -18.67
CA SER A 386 10.54 -8.92 -19.45
C SER A 386 11.67 -8.38 -18.56
N ARG A 387 12.92 -8.51 -19.02
CA ARG A 387 14.07 -7.77 -18.47
C ARG A 387 14.86 -7.07 -19.58
N ARG A 388 15.33 -5.85 -19.27
CA ARG A 388 16.45 -5.21 -19.98
C ARG A 388 17.75 -5.69 -19.34
N ILE A 389 18.72 -6.07 -20.17
CA ILE A 389 20.05 -6.52 -19.75
C ILE A 389 21.07 -5.44 -20.10
N TYR A 390 21.88 -5.03 -19.12
CA TYR A 390 23.05 -4.19 -19.34
C TYR A 390 24.32 -4.96 -19.04
N ILE A 391 25.37 -4.74 -19.83
CA ILE A 391 26.74 -5.19 -19.56
C ILE A 391 27.61 -3.94 -19.45
N ASN A 392 28.30 -3.74 -18.32
CA ASN A 392 29.06 -2.50 -18.05
C ASN A 392 28.21 -1.22 -18.23
N ASP A 393 26.97 -1.27 -17.77
CA ASP A 393 25.93 -0.24 -17.87
C ASP A 393 25.53 0.15 -19.33
N GLU A 394 25.93 -0.65 -20.32
CA GLU A 394 25.54 -0.52 -21.73
C GLU A 394 24.49 -1.57 -22.15
N VAL A 395 23.45 -1.12 -22.85
CA VAL A 395 22.54 -2.00 -23.62
C VAL A 395 23.17 -2.24 -24.98
N GLN A 396 23.78 -3.42 -25.16
CA GLN A 396 24.62 -3.69 -26.34
C GLN A 396 23.83 -3.84 -27.66
N PHE A 397 22.54 -4.21 -27.62
CA PHE A 397 21.70 -4.37 -28.81
C PHE A 397 20.20 -4.29 -28.46
N SER A 398 19.33 -3.98 -29.43
CA SER A 398 17.92 -3.63 -29.23
C SER A 398 17.09 -4.73 -28.53
N GLU A 399 17.41 -5.99 -28.79
CA GLU A 399 16.71 -7.15 -28.25
C GLU A 399 17.06 -7.42 -26.79
N ALA A 400 18.22 -6.92 -26.32
CA ALA A 400 18.60 -6.97 -24.91
C ALA A 400 17.67 -6.13 -24.01
N GLU A 401 16.84 -5.24 -24.57
CA GLU A 401 15.83 -4.48 -23.82
C GLU A 401 14.56 -5.25 -23.50
N ARG A 402 14.33 -6.41 -24.11
CA ARG A 402 13.02 -7.08 -24.14
C ARG A 402 13.13 -8.60 -23.96
N ILE A 403 14.13 -9.06 -23.21
CA ILE A 403 14.33 -10.48 -22.93
C ILE A 403 13.13 -11.01 -22.13
N ARG A 404 12.38 -11.95 -22.72
CA ARG A 404 11.14 -12.49 -22.15
C ARG A 404 11.42 -13.70 -21.26
N PHE A 405 10.66 -13.81 -20.18
CA PHE A 405 10.65 -14.92 -19.24
C PHE A 405 9.20 -15.40 -19.11
N VAL A 406 8.88 -16.55 -19.71
CA VAL A 406 7.49 -17.05 -19.84
C VAL A 406 6.99 -17.72 -18.56
N TYR A 407 5.68 -17.73 -18.35
CA TYR A 407 5.05 -18.38 -17.20
C TYR A 407 5.33 -19.89 -17.12
N ASN A 408 5.68 -20.37 -15.92
CA ASN A 408 5.75 -21.79 -15.58
C ASN A 408 5.59 -22.02 -14.07
N THR A 409 4.94 -23.13 -13.70
CA THR A 409 4.83 -23.56 -12.28
C THR A 409 6.16 -24.10 -11.74
N GLY A 410 6.99 -24.70 -12.59
CA GLY A 410 8.34 -25.14 -12.27
C GLY A 410 9.39 -24.06 -12.53
N PHE A 411 10.61 -24.31 -12.06
CA PHE A 411 11.77 -23.51 -12.50
C PHE A 411 12.13 -23.85 -13.94
N GLN A 412 12.55 -22.84 -14.68
CA GLN A 412 13.07 -22.91 -16.05
C GLN A 412 14.57 -22.58 -16.02
N SER A 413 15.27 -22.92 -17.09
CA SER A 413 16.70 -22.64 -17.24
C SER A 413 17.03 -22.55 -18.71
N GLU A 414 17.38 -21.35 -19.16
CA GLU A 414 17.43 -20.98 -20.57
C GLU A 414 18.63 -20.07 -20.83
N VAL A 415 19.24 -20.20 -22.01
CA VAL A 415 20.22 -19.22 -22.51
C VAL A 415 19.44 -18.00 -23.02
N LEU A 416 19.87 -16.80 -22.66
CA LEU A 416 19.20 -15.57 -23.10
C LEU A 416 19.22 -15.47 -24.63
N GLY A 417 18.07 -15.14 -25.21
CA GLY A 417 17.81 -15.31 -26.64
C GLY A 417 16.39 -14.91 -27.02
N ASN A 418 15.97 -15.34 -28.20
CA ASN A 418 14.59 -15.26 -28.68
C ASN A 418 14.19 -16.58 -29.37
N GLU A 419 12.99 -16.64 -29.95
CA GLU A 419 12.46 -17.83 -30.64
C GLU A 419 13.30 -18.31 -31.84
N GLU A 420 14.22 -17.47 -32.37
CA GLU A 420 15.13 -17.84 -33.45
C GLU A 420 16.50 -18.36 -32.98
N ARG A 421 17.04 -17.82 -31.87
CA ARG A 421 18.46 -17.96 -31.52
C ARG A 421 18.79 -17.60 -30.06
N GLU A 422 19.91 -18.14 -29.59
CA GLU A 422 20.63 -17.63 -28.42
C GLU A 422 21.37 -16.33 -28.76
N PHE A 423 21.49 -15.42 -27.78
CA PHE A 423 22.27 -14.19 -27.89
C PHE A 423 23.66 -14.34 -27.26
N VAL A 424 24.64 -13.64 -27.84
CA VAL A 424 25.96 -13.42 -27.24
C VAL A 424 26.12 -11.96 -26.81
N PHE A 425 26.96 -11.74 -25.80
CA PHE A 425 27.26 -10.43 -25.22
C PHE A 425 28.78 -10.24 -25.18
N HIS A 426 29.28 -9.02 -25.39
CA HIS A 426 30.71 -8.70 -25.26
C HIS A 426 31.04 -8.37 -23.81
N PHE A 427 32.03 -9.07 -23.24
CA PHE A 427 32.61 -8.75 -21.93
C PHE A 427 34.08 -8.36 -22.09
N ASN A 428 34.49 -7.35 -21.34
CA ASN A 428 35.88 -6.92 -21.22
C ASN A 428 36.66 -7.89 -20.33
N LYS A 429 37.97 -8.10 -20.58
CA LYS A 429 38.82 -8.91 -19.69
C LYS A 429 38.87 -8.34 -18.26
N GLY A 430 38.44 -9.12 -17.27
CA GLY A 430 38.46 -8.72 -15.85
C GLY A 430 37.06 -8.54 -15.26
N GLU A 431 36.93 -7.61 -14.30
CA GLU A 431 35.65 -7.29 -13.67
C GLU A 431 34.73 -6.52 -14.65
N ASN A 432 33.49 -6.96 -14.74
CA ASN A 432 32.39 -6.34 -15.49
C ASN A 432 31.16 -6.23 -14.56
N THR A 433 30.19 -5.39 -14.93
CA THR A 433 28.83 -5.46 -14.34
C THR A 433 27.86 -6.16 -15.29
N VAL A 434 26.91 -6.92 -14.72
CA VAL A 434 25.71 -7.42 -15.38
C VAL A 434 24.50 -6.89 -14.59
N THR A 435 23.60 -6.18 -15.25
CA THR A 435 22.39 -5.62 -14.61
C THR A 435 21.13 -6.19 -15.26
N PHE A 436 20.23 -6.72 -14.44
CA PHE A 436 18.88 -7.12 -14.85
C PHE A 436 17.89 -6.04 -14.37
N GLU A 437 17.25 -5.33 -15.30
CA GLU A 437 16.23 -4.30 -15.03
C GLU A 437 14.83 -4.79 -15.43
N ALA A 438 13.86 -4.68 -14.53
CA ALA A 438 12.45 -4.92 -14.80
C ALA A 438 11.89 -3.83 -15.72
N VAL A 439 11.35 -4.26 -16.86
CA VAL A 439 10.73 -3.44 -17.90
C VAL A 439 9.53 -4.19 -18.46
N LEU A 440 8.58 -3.48 -19.10
CA LEU A 440 7.47 -4.15 -19.77
C LEU A 440 7.92 -4.97 -21.01
N GLY A 441 8.95 -4.51 -21.73
CA GLY A 441 9.33 -5.12 -23.01
C GLY A 441 8.17 -5.07 -24.00
N ASP A 442 7.86 -6.19 -24.64
CA ASP A 442 6.77 -6.27 -25.61
C ASP A 442 5.36 -6.19 -24.98
N MET A 443 5.23 -6.25 -23.65
CA MET A 443 3.93 -6.05 -22.99
C MET A 443 3.34 -4.64 -23.21
N ILE A 444 4.17 -3.67 -23.58
CA ILE A 444 3.77 -2.28 -23.88
C ILE A 444 2.66 -2.23 -24.95
N GLU A 445 2.78 -3.03 -26.02
CA GLU A 445 1.81 -3.00 -27.12
C GLU A 445 0.42 -3.48 -26.66
N TYR A 446 0.37 -4.53 -25.84
CA TYR A 446 -0.87 -5.06 -25.27
C TYR A 446 -1.50 -4.08 -24.27
N VAL A 447 -0.67 -3.48 -23.41
CA VAL A 447 -1.08 -2.47 -22.43
C VAL A 447 -1.69 -1.24 -23.12
N TYR A 448 -1.06 -0.68 -24.16
CA TYR A 448 -1.63 0.46 -24.90
C TYR A 448 -2.89 0.10 -25.71
N LYS A 449 -2.91 -1.06 -26.39
CA LYS A 449 -4.12 -1.54 -27.09
C LYS A 449 -5.32 -1.61 -26.13
N ILE A 450 -5.12 -2.16 -24.93
CA ILE A 450 -6.18 -2.31 -23.93
C ILE A 450 -6.55 -0.98 -23.27
N ARG A 451 -5.61 -0.06 -23.05
CA ARG A 451 -5.91 1.32 -22.59
C ARG A 451 -6.87 2.03 -23.54
N GLY A 452 -6.52 2.10 -24.83
CA GLY A 452 -7.37 2.75 -25.83
C GLY A 452 -8.75 2.10 -25.99
N MET A 453 -8.82 0.76 -25.86
CA MET A 453 -10.12 0.07 -25.78
C MET A 453 -10.93 0.43 -24.53
N VAL A 454 -10.31 0.53 -23.35
CA VAL A 454 -10.99 0.93 -22.10
C VAL A 454 -11.59 2.32 -22.24
N ASP A 455 -10.83 3.28 -22.78
CA ASP A 455 -11.27 4.66 -22.95
C ASP A 455 -12.47 4.76 -23.92
N GLU A 456 -12.36 4.17 -25.13
CA GLU A 456 -13.47 4.11 -26.10
C GLU A 456 -14.71 3.38 -25.53
N LEU A 457 -14.51 2.29 -24.77
CA LEU A 457 -15.61 1.55 -24.14
C LEU A 457 -16.28 2.34 -23.01
N TYR A 458 -15.54 3.22 -22.32
CA TYR A 458 -16.12 4.07 -21.29
C TYR A 458 -17.00 5.18 -21.90
N GLU A 459 -16.60 5.78 -23.04
CA GLU A 459 -17.49 6.64 -23.83
C GLU A 459 -18.76 5.89 -24.27
N ALA A 460 -18.61 4.65 -24.76
CA ALA A 460 -19.71 3.80 -25.16
C ALA A 460 -20.66 3.48 -23.98
N TYR A 461 -20.11 3.22 -22.79
CA TYR A 461 -20.86 3.03 -21.55
C TYR A 461 -21.64 4.30 -21.15
N GLN A 462 -21.00 5.47 -21.19
CA GLN A 462 -21.64 6.74 -20.84
C GLN A 462 -22.78 7.10 -21.80
N LEU A 463 -22.61 6.89 -23.11
CA LEU A 463 -23.69 7.11 -24.09
C LEU A 463 -24.89 6.19 -23.85
N LEU A 464 -24.66 4.94 -23.44
CA LEU A 464 -25.72 4.01 -23.05
C LEU A 464 -26.36 4.42 -21.71
N LEU A 465 -25.57 4.85 -20.73
CA LEU A 465 -26.03 5.33 -19.41
C LEU A 465 -27.02 6.50 -19.53
N MET A 466 -26.76 7.45 -20.43
CA MET A 466 -27.65 8.58 -20.72
C MET A 466 -29.02 8.16 -21.27
N ILE A 467 -29.12 6.97 -21.87
CA ILE A 467 -30.36 6.41 -22.44
C ILE A 467 -31.12 5.56 -21.41
N THR A 468 -30.40 4.80 -20.57
CA THR A 468 -30.99 3.81 -19.67
C THR A 468 -31.19 4.27 -18.23
N GLY A 469 -30.34 5.17 -17.74
CA GLY A 469 -30.01 5.27 -16.31
C GLY A 469 -29.15 4.08 -15.85
N PRO A 470 -28.66 4.08 -14.58
CA PRO A 470 -27.70 3.08 -14.10
C PRO A 470 -28.25 1.66 -13.98
N ASN A 471 -29.58 1.51 -13.86
CA ASN A 471 -30.27 0.22 -13.72
C ASN A 471 -31.34 0.05 -14.81
N PRO A 472 -30.98 -0.33 -16.05
CA PRO A 472 -31.94 -0.60 -17.12
C PRO A 472 -32.91 -1.73 -16.81
N ASP A 473 -34.15 -1.61 -17.31
CA ASP A 473 -35.08 -2.73 -17.40
C ASP A 473 -34.71 -3.60 -18.61
N ALA A 474 -34.23 -4.82 -18.34
CA ALA A 474 -33.84 -5.79 -19.36
C ALA A 474 -34.97 -6.20 -20.32
N ASN A 475 -36.23 -5.90 -20.01
CA ASN A 475 -37.41 -6.24 -20.83
C ASN A 475 -37.82 -5.10 -21.79
N ARG A 476 -37.16 -3.94 -21.72
CA ARG A 476 -37.52 -2.75 -22.49
C ARG A 476 -36.70 -2.62 -23.78
N ASP A 477 -37.37 -2.38 -24.90
CA ASP A 477 -36.72 -1.93 -26.14
C ASP A 477 -36.32 -0.45 -25.99
N TYR A 478 -35.02 -0.18 -25.91
CA TYR A 478 -34.43 1.17 -25.94
C TYR A 478 -34.00 1.60 -27.35
N GLY A 479 -33.93 0.66 -28.30
CA GLY A 479 -33.55 0.90 -29.68
C GLY A 479 -32.11 1.38 -29.89
N PHE A 480 -31.15 0.84 -29.13
CA PHE A 480 -29.75 1.27 -29.15
C PHE A 480 -29.14 1.34 -30.56
N SER A 481 -29.50 0.44 -31.47
CA SER A 481 -29.10 0.48 -32.90
C SER A 481 -29.48 1.78 -33.63
N ARG A 482 -30.51 2.48 -33.14
CA ARG A 482 -31.11 3.68 -33.75
C ARG A 482 -30.60 4.99 -33.12
N ILE A 483 -30.08 4.94 -31.89
CA ILE A 483 -29.71 6.14 -31.10
C ILE A 483 -28.30 6.10 -30.48
N ALA A 484 -27.67 4.92 -30.38
CA ALA A 484 -26.34 4.69 -29.82
C ALA A 484 -25.51 3.72 -30.71
N GLY A 485 -25.73 3.76 -32.03
CA GLY A 485 -25.07 2.85 -32.97
C GLY A 485 -23.54 2.95 -32.99
N SER A 486 -22.97 4.09 -32.57
CA SER A 486 -21.54 4.25 -32.32
C SER A 486 -21.05 3.35 -31.19
N ALA A 487 -21.69 3.39 -30.02
CA ALA A 487 -21.35 2.54 -28.88
C ALA A 487 -21.38 1.04 -29.23
N ILE A 488 -22.39 0.60 -30.00
CA ILE A 488 -22.47 -0.79 -30.49
C ILE A 488 -21.26 -1.15 -31.38
N LEU A 489 -20.82 -0.23 -32.24
CA LEU A 489 -19.69 -0.42 -33.15
C LEU A 489 -18.36 -0.44 -32.38
N THR A 490 -18.18 0.42 -31.38
CA THR A 490 -17.04 0.39 -30.45
C THR A 490 -16.96 -0.95 -29.70
N ILE A 491 -18.08 -1.42 -29.14
CA ILE A 491 -18.16 -2.73 -28.47
C ILE A 491 -17.81 -3.88 -29.45
N ALA A 492 -18.22 -3.77 -30.72
CA ALA A 492 -17.85 -4.74 -31.76
C ALA A 492 -16.34 -4.72 -32.09
N LYS A 493 -15.73 -3.53 -32.18
CA LYS A 493 -14.29 -3.32 -32.40
C LYS A 493 -13.49 -3.95 -31.26
N ALA A 494 -13.75 -3.55 -30.02
CA ALA A 494 -13.05 -4.05 -28.84
C ALA A 494 -13.18 -5.57 -28.68
N SER A 495 -14.36 -6.15 -28.95
CA SER A 495 -14.53 -7.60 -28.98
C SER A 495 -13.55 -8.30 -29.92
N LYS A 496 -13.38 -7.79 -31.15
CA LYS A 496 -12.46 -8.34 -32.15
C LYS A 496 -11.00 -8.19 -31.74
N GLU A 497 -10.62 -7.04 -31.20
CA GLU A 497 -9.24 -6.73 -30.82
C GLU A 497 -8.80 -7.52 -29.58
N LEU A 498 -9.68 -7.71 -28.59
CA LEU A 498 -9.42 -8.61 -27.45
C LEU A 498 -9.21 -10.08 -27.89
N TYR A 499 -9.97 -10.58 -28.88
CA TYR A 499 -9.71 -11.92 -29.42
C TYR A 499 -8.34 -12.04 -30.09
N ALA A 500 -7.86 -11.00 -30.78
CA ALA A 500 -6.52 -11.01 -31.37
C ALA A 500 -5.43 -11.05 -30.29
N ILE A 501 -5.56 -10.24 -29.24
CA ILE A 501 -4.63 -10.25 -28.09
C ILE A 501 -4.62 -11.62 -27.39
N VAL A 502 -5.78 -12.26 -27.24
CA VAL A 502 -5.90 -13.63 -26.70
C VAL A 502 -5.15 -14.64 -27.57
N ASP A 503 -5.32 -14.61 -28.89
CA ASP A 503 -4.64 -15.54 -29.81
C ASP A 503 -3.11 -15.30 -29.83
N GLU A 504 -2.66 -14.05 -29.74
CA GLU A 504 -1.23 -13.68 -29.67
C GLU A 504 -0.57 -14.13 -28.35
N LEU A 505 -1.18 -13.84 -27.19
CA LEU A 505 -0.61 -14.23 -25.88
C LEU A 505 -0.56 -15.76 -25.69
N VAL A 506 -1.55 -16.50 -26.22
CA VAL A 506 -1.53 -17.98 -26.22
C VAL A 506 -0.43 -18.52 -27.14
N ALA A 507 -0.11 -17.84 -28.24
CA ALA A 507 1.01 -18.24 -29.10
C ALA A 507 2.37 -18.06 -28.41
N ILE A 508 2.56 -16.95 -27.67
CA ILE A 508 3.81 -16.67 -26.94
C ILE A 508 4.00 -17.61 -25.73
N THR A 509 2.93 -17.94 -25.02
CA THR A 509 3.02 -18.65 -23.71
C THR A 509 2.64 -20.12 -23.77
N GLY A 510 2.06 -20.59 -24.87
CA GLY A 510 1.70 -21.99 -25.10
C GLY A 510 0.46 -22.49 -24.35
N GLU A 511 -0.15 -21.70 -23.45
CA GLU A 511 -1.31 -22.11 -22.66
C GLU A 511 -2.36 -20.99 -22.48
N LYS A 512 -3.58 -21.38 -22.05
CA LYS A 512 -4.64 -20.44 -21.66
C LYS A 512 -4.68 -20.28 -20.14
N GLY A 513 -3.94 -19.29 -19.64
CA GLY A 513 -3.98 -18.88 -18.24
C GLY A 513 -5.16 -17.97 -17.88
N ASP A 514 -5.33 -17.71 -16.59
CA ASP A 514 -6.44 -16.89 -16.08
C ASP A 514 -6.45 -15.46 -16.64
N GLN A 515 -5.28 -14.89 -16.91
CA GLN A 515 -5.17 -13.56 -17.53
C GLN A 515 -5.65 -13.56 -18.99
N VAL A 516 -5.50 -14.67 -19.70
CA VAL A 516 -6.05 -14.84 -21.06
C VAL A 516 -7.56 -15.09 -21.02
N ASN A 517 -8.01 -15.97 -20.11
CA ASN A 517 -9.43 -16.27 -19.89
C ASN A 517 -10.24 -15.02 -19.52
N THR A 518 -9.60 -14.09 -18.79
CA THR A 518 -10.11 -12.76 -18.43
C THR A 518 -10.44 -11.93 -19.68
N LEU A 519 -9.48 -11.78 -20.61
CA LEU A 519 -9.70 -11.08 -21.88
C LEU A 519 -10.74 -11.77 -22.78
N GLU A 520 -10.68 -13.11 -22.90
CA GLU A 520 -11.60 -13.89 -23.73
C GLU A 520 -13.06 -13.77 -23.25
N THR A 521 -13.28 -13.67 -21.93
CA THR A 521 -14.62 -13.52 -21.35
C THR A 521 -15.20 -12.13 -21.63
N ALA A 522 -14.40 -11.06 -21.53
CA ALA A 522 -14.81 -9.72 -21.95
C ALA A 522 -15.14 -9.68 -23.45
N ALA A 523 -14.25 -10.24 -24.29
CA ALA A 523 -14.43 -10.34 -25.73
C ALA A 523 -15.74 -11.04 -26.11
N LEU A 524 -16.10 -12.12 -25.38
CA LEU A 524 -17.34 -12.87 -25.55
C LEU A 524 -18.58 -12.08 -25.15
N LEU A 525 -18.56 -11.32 -24.05
CA LEU A 525 -19.71 -10.47 -23.70
C LEU A 525 -19.91 -9.36 -24.74
N PHE A 526 -18.83 -8.66 -25.10
CA PHE A 526 -18.88 -7.57 -26.07
C PHE A 526 -19.39 -8.06 -27.43
N LYS A 527 -19.03 -9.29 -27.84
CA LYS A 527 -19.59 -9.97 -29.02
C LYS A 527 -21.10 -10.16 -28.94
N GLN A 528 -21.64 -10.55 -27.78
CA GLN A 528 -23.09 -10.73 -27.60
C GLN A 528 -23.83 -9.39 -27.62
N MET A 529 -23.31 -8.38 -26.91
CA MET A 529 -23.91 -7.04 -26.85
C MET A 529 -23.88 -6.31 -28.20
N SER A 530 -22.84 -6.52 -29.02
CA SER A 530 -22.73 -5.90 -30.34
C SER A 530 -23.54 -6.61 -31.44
N GLN A 531 -23.89 -7.89 -31.25
CA GLN A 531 -24.66 -8.67 -32.22
C GLN A 531 -26.19 -8.68 -31.96
N ASP A 532 -26.64 -8.37 -30.75
CA ASP A 532 -28.05 -8.35 -30.36
C ASP A 532 -28.34 -7.19 -29.40
N GLU A 533 -29.08 -6.16 -29.86
CA GLU A 533 -29.37 -4.97 -29.04
C GLU A 533 -30.20 -5.29 -27.78
N TYR A 534 -30.93 -6.41 -27.76
CA TYR A 534 -31.66 -6.87 -26.57
C TYR A 534 -30.73 -7.47 -25.50
N LYS A 535 -29.45 -7.73 -25.80
CA LYS A 535 -28.45 -8.12 -24.79
C LYS A 535 -27.82 -6.95 -24.06
N ILE A 536 -27.94 -5.72 -24.58
CA ILE A 536 -27.27 -4.55 -23.99
C ILE A 536 -27.87 -4.23 -22.61
N ALA A 537 -29.19 -4.05 -22.52
CA ALA A 537 -29.86 -3.70 -21.26
C ALA A 537 -29.64 -4.76 -20.16
N GLY A 538 -29.82 -6.04 -20.50
CA GLY A 538 -29.67 -7.15 -19.55
C GLY A 538 -28.24 -7.42 -19.06
N ASN A 539 -27.21 -6.85 -19.71
CA ASN A 539 -25.81 -6.99 -19.32
C ASN A 539 -25.14 -5.66 -18.96
N PHE A 540 -25.89 -4.56 -18.82
CA PHE A 540 -25.32 -3.22 -18.66
C PHE A 540 -24.40 -3.07 -17.43
N VAL A 541 -24.77 -3.66 -16.29
CA VAL A 541 -23.92 -3.70 -15.09
C VAL A 541 -22.67 -4.55 -15.33
N SER A 542 -22.82 -5.71 -15.97
CA SER A 542 -21.68 -6.55 -16.37
C SER A 542 -20.74 -5.80 -17.31
N PHE A 543 -21.26 -5.01 -18.25
CA PHE A 543 -20.46 -4.21 -19.18
C PHE A 543 -19.54 -3.22 -18.45
N LYS A 544 -20.06 -2.45 -17.47
CA LYS A 544 -19.23 -1.61 -16.59
C LYS A 544 -18.15 -2.44 -15.90
N ASN A 545 -18.52 -3.57 -15.31
CA ASN A 545 -17.59 -4.43 -14.57
C ASN A 545 -16.49 -5.01 -15.48
N TYR A 546 -16.79 -5.35 -16.75
CA TYR A 546 -15.80 -5.84 -17.70
C TYR A 546 -14.86 -4.73 -18.19
N ILE A 547 -15.29 -3.47 -18.28
CA ILE A 547 -14.39 -2.33 -18.55
C ILE A 547 -13.40 -2.13 -17.38
N VAL A 548 -13.91 -2.14 -16.14
CA VAL A 548 -13.07 -2.06 -14.92
C VAL A 548 -12.12 -3.25 -14.83
N MET A 549 -12.56 -4.45 -15.21
CA MET A 549 -11.72 -5.65 -15.26
C MET A 549 -10.60 -5.57 -16.30
N LEU A 550 -10.85 -4.99 -17.49
CA LEU A 550 -9.81 -4.72 -18.49
C LEU A 550 -8.80 -3.67 -17.99
N SER A 551 -9.28 -2.66 -17.26
CA SER A 551 -8.41 -1.71 -16.57
C SER A 551 -7.51 -2.43 -15.56
N ASN A 552 -8.09 -3.29 -14.70
CA ASN A 552 -7.34 -4.07 -13.72
C ASN A 552 -6.33 -5.04 -14.36
N TRP A 553 -6.66 -5.67 -15.49
CA TRP A 553 -5.73 -6.49 -16.28
C TRP A 553 -4.54 -5.67 -16.78
N MET A 554 -4.78 -4.45 -17.27
CA MET A 554 -3.72 -3.52 -17.69
C MET A 554 -2.79 -3.19 -16.53
N TYR A 555 -3.32 -2.88 -15.33
CA TYR A 555 -2.50 -2.61 -14.15
C TYR A 555 -1.76 -3.85 -13.62
N THR A 556 -2.36 -5.05 -13.70
CA THR A 556 -1.66 -6.31 -13.40
C THR A 556 -0.48 -6.54 -14.36
N SER A 557 -0.62 -6.13 -15.62
CA SER A 557 0.43 -6.24 -16.63
C SER A 557 1.62 -5.30 -16.41
N LEU A 558 1.46 -4.21 -15.64
CA LEU A 558 2.56 -3.33 -15.23
C LEU A 558 3.54 -4.00 -14.25
N SER A 559 3.08 -5.05 -13.57
CA SER A 559 3.92 -5.93 -12.76
C SER A 559 4.66 -6.91 -13.68
N GLN A 560 5.97 -7.05 -13.50
CA GLN A 560 6.86 -7.91 -14.28
C GLN A 560 7.61 -8.88 -13.34
N PRO A 561 6.90 -9.68 -12.51
CA PRO A 561 7.49 -10.50 -11.46
C PRO A 561 8.38 -11.61 -12.02
N ILE A 562 9.51 -11.86 -11.36
CA ILE A 562 10.37 -13.01 -11.61
C ILE A 562 11.11 -13.41 -10.33
N LYS A 563 11.29 -14.71 -10.15
CA LYS A 563 12.25 -15.28 -9.20
C LYS A 563 13.50 -15.69 -9.96
N LEU A 564 14.61 -14.99 -9.73
CA LEU A 564 15.93 -15.42 -10.18
C LEU A 564 16.56 -16.28 -9.09
N ASP A 565 17.13 -17.43 -9.45
CA ASP A 565 17.85 -18.34 -8.53
C ASP A 565 19.37 -18.14 -8.72
N TYR A 566 19.89 -18.41 -9.91
CA TYR A 566 21.22 -17.95 -10.34
C TYR A 566 21.30 -17.74 -11.84
N PHE A 567 22.36 -17.08 -12.28
CA PHE A 567 22.76 -17.03 -13.68
C PHE A 567 24.21 -17.49 -13.86
N GLU A 568 24.55 -17.93 -15.06
CA GLU A 568 25.87 -18.47 -15.41
C GLU A 568 26.36 -17.82 -16.70
N ILE A 569 27.61 -17.34 -16.71
CA ILE A 569 28.29 -16.97 -17.95
C ILE A 569 28.85 -18.24 -18.59
N LEU A 570 28.43 -18.51 -19.82
CA LEU A 570 28.78 -19.69 -20.61
C LEU A 570 29.76 -19.33 -21.73
N GLY A 571 30.74 -20.21 -21.93
CA GLY A 571 31.61 -20.20 -23.10
C GLY A 571 30.96 -20.84 -24.34
N ASP A 572 31.78 -21.30 -25.28
CA ASP A 572 31.35 -21.94 -26.53
C ASP A 572 30.67 -23.31 -26.36
N GLU A 573 31.22 -24.20 -25.53
CA GLU A 573 30.65 -25.56 -25.29
C GLU A 573 29.66 -25.63 -24.10
N GLY A 574 29.44 -24.52 -23.38
CA GLY A 574 28.53 -24.45 -22.24
C GLY A 574 27.07 -24.74 -22.58
N VAL A 575 26.32 -25.27 -21.61
CA VAL A 575 24.86 -25.53 -21.71
C VAL A 575 24.15 -24.95 -20.49
N ALA A 576 22.87 -24.61 -20.63
CA ALA A 576 22.07 -24.08 -19.53
C ALA A 576 21.95 -25.09 -18.36
N PRO A 577 21.96 -24.63 -17.10
CA PRO A 577 21.90 -25.49 -15.91
C PRO A 577 20.58 -26.26 -15.77
N GLN A 578 20.49 -27.21 -14.84
CA GLN A 578 19.32 -28.08 -14.72
C GLN A 578 18.08 -27.33 -14.16
N ALA A 579 17.10 -27.07 -15.04
CA ALA A 579 15.85 -26.38 -14.70
C ALA A 579 15.10 -26.99 -13.50
N VAL A 580 14.75 -28.28 -13.56
CA VAL A 580 13.95 -28.98 -12.54
C VAL A 580 14.66 -30.21 -11.98
N ALA A 581 14.47 -30.46 -10.69
CA ALA A 581 14.98 -31.64 -10.00
C ALA A 581 14.46 -32.94 -10.65
N SER A 582 15.34 -33.94 -10.81
CA SER A 582 14.89 -35.28 -11.22
C SER A 582 14.06 -35.92 -10.11
N PHE A 583 13.16 -36.84 -10.47
CA PHE A 583 12.26 -37.51 -9.51
C PHE A 583 12.98 -38.07 -8.26
N ASN A 584 14.20 -38.60 -8.42
CA ASN A 584 14.99 -39.14 -7.32
C ASN A 584 15.55 -38.03 -6.39
N GLN A 585 15.92 -36.86 -6.94
CA GLN A 585 16.34 -35.70 -6.15
C GLN A 585 15.16 -35.16 -5.35
N SER A 586 14.01 -34.92 -6.01
CA SER A 586 12.79 -34.40 -5.36
C SER A 586 12.28 -35.35 -4.29
N ALA A 587 12.11 -36.64 -4.58
CA ALA A 587 11.60 -37.62 -3.62
C ALA A 587 12.53 -37.80 -2.41
N TRP A 588 13.85 -37.63 -2.57
CA TRP A 588 14.80 -37.68 -1.46
C TRP A 588 14.79 -36.39 -0.62
N PHE A 589 14.60 -35.23 -1.26
CA PHE A 589 14.43 -33.95 -0.57
C PHE A 589 13.13 -33.92 0.26
N GLU A 590 12.00 -34.31 -0.33
CA GLU A 590 10.70 -34.43 0.35
C GLU A 590 10.76 -35.39 1.55
N VAL A 591 11.40 -36.55 1.40
CA VAL A 591 11.59 -37.50 2.52
C VAL A 591 12.43 -36.89 3.64
N LYS A 592 13.45 -36.08 3.33
CA LYS A 592 14.19 -35.33 4.36
C LYS A 592 13.30 -34.28 5.01
N ALA A 593 12.65 -33.41 4.25
CA ALA A 593 11.83 -32.32 4.76
C ALA A 593 10.67 -32.82 5.64
N PHE A 594 9.97 -33.87 5.21
CA PHE A 594 8.94 -34.54 5.99
C PHE A 594 9.50 -35.08 7.32
N VAL A 595 10.64 -35.77 7.32
CA VAL A 595 11.26 -36.28 8.55
C VAL A 595 11.67 -35.15 9.48
N MET A 596 12.27 -34.08 8.96
CA MET A 596 12.68 -32.91 9.77
C MET A 596 11.46 -32.18 10.36
N SER A 597 10.33 -32.11 9.66
CA SER A 597 9.14 -31.39 10.14
C SER A 597 8.55 -31.90 11.47
N PHE A 598 8.85 -33.14 11.87
CA PHE A 598 8.44 -33.67 13.19
C PHE A 598 9.29 -33.13 14.35
N PHE A 599 10.38 -32.42 14.06
CA PHE A 599 11.34 -31.88 15.01
C PHE A 599 11.46 -30.35 14.92
N MET A 600 10.53 -29.68 14.22
CA MET A 600 10.54 -28.24 13.97
C MET A 600 9.31 -27.55 14.57
N ASP A 601 9.54 -26.40 15.22
CA ASP A 601 8.49 -25.44 15.53
C ASP A 601 8.40 -24.40 14.38
N TYR A 602 7.26 -24.35 13.71
CA TYR A 602 6.96 -23.39 12.64
C TYR A 602 6.09 -22.19 13.12
N THR A 603 5.58 -22.24 14.35
CA THR A 603 4.61 -21.30 14.92
C THR A 603 5.24 -20.30 15.88
N THR A 604 6.30 -20.67 16.59
CA THR A 604 7.09 -19.73 17.40
C THR A 604 8.05 -18.94 16.51
N ILE A 605 7.94 -17.61 16.49
CA ILE A 605 9.01 -16.75 15.97
C ILE A 605 10.08 -16.69 17.06
N GLY A 606 11.08 -17.57 16.90
CA GLY A 606 12.17 -17.77 17.83
C GLY A 606 12.96 -16.51 18.15
N PHE A 607 13.73 -16.60 19.22
CA PHE A 607 14.56 -15.54 19.75
C PHE A 607 15.94 -15.53 19.06
N LYS A 608 16.72 -14.43 19.13
CA LYS A 608 18.14 -14.46 18.76
C LYS A 608 19.00 -14.30 20.02
N ALA A 609 19.50 -15.43 20.53
CA ALA A 609 20.50 -15.42 21.60
C ALA A 609 21.89 -15.22 20.99
N GLU A 610 22.71 -14.37 21.60
CA GLU A 610 24.11 -14.20 21.23
C GLU A 610 24.96 -15.35 21.82
N SER A 611 24.47 -16.07 22.84
CA SER A 611 25.02 -17.37 23.24
C SER A 611 24.02 -18.27 24.00
N ASP A 612 24.30 -19.58 24.04
CA ASP A 612 23.54 -20.58 24.84
C ASP A 612 23.56 -20.31 26.38
N ASP A 613 24.43 -19.41 26.85
CA ASP A 613 24.62 -19.08 28.28
C ASP A 613 23.94 -17.77 28.73
N GLU A 614 23.20 -17.07 27.86
CA GLU A 614 22.55 -15.80 28.22
C GLU A 614 21.35 -15.96 29.16
N VAL A 615 21.33 -15.15 30.23
CA VAL A 615 20.27 -15.13 31.24
C VAL A 615 19.62 -13.75 31.26
N TYR A 616 18.46 -13.63 30.59
CA TYR A 616 17.61 -12.45 30.68
C TYR A 616 17.08 -12.28 32.10
N ASP A 617 16.98 -11.02 32.54
CA ASP A 617 16.42 -10.67 33.85
C ASP A 617 14.93 -11.02 33.94
N ASP A 618 14.23 -11.03 32.80
CA ASP A 618 12.82 -11.37 32.71
C ASP A 618 12.36 -11.81 31.30
N TYR A 619 11.16 -12.38 31.20
CA TYR A 619 10.53 -12.82 29.96
C TYR A 619 9.07 -12.33 29.83
N ILE A 620 8.67 -11.87 28.65
CA ILE A 620 7.31 -11.37 28.36
C ILE A 620 6.75 -11.93 27.05
N THR A 621 5.45 -12.20 27.02
CA THR A 621 4.72 -12.68 25.83
C THR A 621 3.78 -11.63 25.30
N MET A 622 3.97 -11.21 24.05
CA MET A 622 3.02 -10.37 23.30
C MET A 622 2.12 -11.24 22.42
N TRP A 623 0.80 -11.05 22.45
CA TRP A 623 -0.08 -11.54 21.38
C TRP A 623 -0.50 -10.36 20.50
N ALA A 624 -0.18 -10.44 19.21
CA ALA A 624 -0.47 -9.42 18.23
C ALA A 624 -1.58 -9.87 17.28
N THR A 625 -2.44 -8.93 16.90
CA THR A 625 -3.53 -9.10 15.92
C THR A 625 -3.16 -8.57 14.53
N SER A 626 -1.85 -8.47 14.26
CA SER A 626 -1.24 -7.98 13.01
C SER A 626 -0.71 -9.16 12.19
N ASP A 627 -0.35 -8.93 10.93
CA ASP A 627 0.17 -9.95 10.04
C ASP A 627 1.59 -10.43 10.45
N ARG A 628 2.04 -11.53 9.83
CA ARG A 628 3.34 -12.16 10.16
C ARG A 628 4.53 -11.31 9.70
N GLU A 629 4.41 -10.52 8.64
CA GLU A 629 5.53 -9.76 8.06
C GLU A 629 5.81 -8.50 8.89
N THR A 630 4.76 -7.76 9.25
CA THR A 630 4.82 -6.66 10.22
C THR A 630 5.38 -7.14 11.58
N MET A 631 5.02 -8.34 12.03
CA MET A 631 5.56 -8.91 13.27
C MET A 631 6.99 -9.43 13.14
N LEU A 632 7.48 -9.80 11.95
CA LEU A 632 8.90 -10.08 11.71
C LEU A 632 9.74 -8.79 11.70
N ILE A 633 9.19 -7.66 11.26
CA ILE A 633 9.82 -6.33 11.42
C ILE A 633 9.91 -5.95 12.89
N ASN A 634 8.80 -6.08 13.64
CA ASN A 634 8.76 -5.81 15.08
C ASN A 634 9.79 -6.70 15.83
N ARG A 635 9.85 -8.01 15.52
CA ARG A 635 10.85 -8.95 16.04
C ARG A 635 12.29 -8.44 15.86
N ARG A 636 12.65 -8.03 14.64
CA ARG A 636 14.01 -7.58 14.30
C ARG A 636 14.42 -6.35 15.11
N ILE A 637 13.51 -5.39 15.26
CA ILE A 637 13.77 -4.15 16.01
C ILE A 637 13.82 -4.44 17.52
N ILE A 638 13.05 -5.40 18.02
CA ILE A 638 13.15 -5.90 19.40
C ILE A 638 14.53 -6.52 19.67
N ASP A 639 14.98 -7.44 18.83
CA ASP A 639 16.24 -8.17 19.06
C ASP A 639 17.49 -7.27 18.90
N SER A 640 17.42 -6.26 18.02
CA SER A 640 18.53 -5.31 17.81
C SER A 640 18.49 -4.06 18.70
N ASN A 641 17.45 -3.86 19.52
CA ASN A 641 17.31 -2.64 20.31
C ASN A 641 16.64 -2.84 21.68
N PHE A 642 15.45 -3.44 21.77
CA PHE A 642 14.78 -3.68 23.06
C PHE A 642 15.54 -4.67 23.95
N THR A 643 15.83 -5.88 23.44
CA THR A 643 16.47 -6.94 24.22
C THR A 643 17.85 -6.49 24.75
N PRO A 644 18.75 -5.90 23.93
CA PRO A 644 20.06 -5.45 24.42
C PRO A 644 19.99 -4.24 25.36
N GLN A 645 18.96 -3.40 25.27
CA GLN A 645 18.78 -2.23 26.14
C GLN A 645 18.26 -2.61 27.53
N TYR A 646 17.34 -3.57 27.62
CA TYR A 646 16.60 -3.87 28.85
C TYR A 646 16.89 -5.25 29.46
N ASN A 647 17.61 -6.13 28.77
CA ASN A 647 17.85 -7.53 29.16
C ASN A 647 16.57 -8.36 29.41
N ILE A 648 15.54 -8.13 28.59
CA ILE A 648 14.21 -8.80 28.70
C ILE A 648 13.93 -9.60 27.42
N GLY A 649 13.68 -10.89 27.56
CA GLY A 649 13.33 -11.78 26.44
C GLY A 649 11.85 -11.67 26.05
N LEU A 650 11.56 -11.20 24.83
CA LEU A 650 10.18 -11.08 24.33
C LEU A 650 9.81 -12.22 23.34
N THR A 651 8.63 -12.81 23.51
CA THR A 651 8.02 -13.78 22.59
C THR A 651 6.77 -13.21 21.91
N ILE A 652 6.76 -13.09 20.58
CA ILE A 652 5.57 -12.67 19.81
C ILE A 652 4.77 -13.90 19.37
N LYS A 653 3.44 -13.84 19.51
CA LYS A 653 2.49 -14.81 18.93
C LYS A 653 1.44 -14.06 18.10
N VAL A 654 1.29 -14.42 16.82
CA VAL A 654 0.25 -13.88 15.93
C VAL A 654 -1.04 -14.67 16.15
N ILE A 655 -2.08 -14.03 16.69
CA ILE A 655 -3.31 -14.71 17.13
C ILE A 655 -4.54 -13.91 16.69
N ASN A 656 -5.30 -14.48 15.74
CA ASN A 656 -6.43 -13.82 15.09
C ASN A 656 -7.80 -14.14 15.73
N ALA A 657 -7.84 -15.01 16.74
CA ALA A 657 -9.05 -15.39 17.47
C ALA A 657 -8.70 -15.99 18.85
N GLY A 658 -9.59 -15.85 19.83
CA GLY A 658 -9.41 -16.46 21.17
C GLY A 658 -8.77 -15.57 22.23
N LEU A 659 -8.23 -14.40 21.85
CA LEU A 659 -7.56 -13.44 22.75
C LEU A 659 -8.43 -13.06 23.96
N GLU A 660 -9.67 -12.63 23.70
CA GLU A 660 -10.63 -12.24 24.72
C GLU A 660 -10.89 -13.38 25.73
N GLN A 661 -11.16 -14.59 25.23
CA GLN A 661 -11.43 -15.76 26.09
C GLN A 661 -10.21 -16.14 26.94
N ALA A 662 -8.99 -15.99 26.41
CA ALA A 662 -7.76 -16.26 27.14
C ALA A 662 -7.49 -15.23 28.26
N ILE A 663 -7.73 -13.94 27.99
CA ILE A 663 -7.61 -12.88 29.00
C ILE A 663 -8.60 -13.11 30.16
N LEU A 664 -9.88 -13.40 29.88
CA LEU A 664 -10.87 -13.70 30.93
C LEU A 664 -10.53 -14.98 31.72
N ALA A 665 -9.84 -15.92 31.11
CA ALA A 665 -9.42 -17.17 31.75
C ALA A 665 -8.08 -17.06 32.51
N GLY A 666 -7.43 -15.89 32.53
CA GLY A 666 -6.14 -15.70 33.21
C GLY A 666 -4.97 -16.45 32.55
N ILE A 667 -5.08 -16.75 31.25
CA ILE A 667 -4.06 -17.46 30.44
C ILE A 667 -3.71 -16.68 29.15
N GLY A 668 -3.95 -15.36 29.18
CA GLY A 668 -3.63 -14.44 28.09
C GLY A 668 -2.13 -14.09 28.01
N PRO A 669 -1.79 -13.13 27.16
CA PRO A 669 -0.43 -12.57 27.09
C PRO A 669 -0.12 -11.62 28.25
N ASP A 670 1.14 -11.22 28.33
CA ASP A 670 1.59 -10.10 29.16
C ASP A 670 1.32 -8.74 28.47
N ILE A 671 1.28 -8.71 27.12
CA ILE A 671 0.97 -7.53 26.29
C ILE A 671 0.01 -7.90 25.15
N SER A 672 -0.97 -7.05 24.83
CA SER A 672 -1.75 -7.19 23.58
C SER A 672 -2.26 -5.88 23.02
N ASP A 673 -2.68 -5.92 21.75
CA ASP A 673 -3.30 -4.80 21.03
C ASP A 673 -4.83 -4.86 21.19
N MET A 674 -5.49 -3.73 21.47
CA MET A 674 -6.95 -3.62 21.55
C MET A 674 -7.48 -2.29 20.98
N THR A 675 -8.73 -2.29 20.51
CA THR A 675 -9.48 -1.05 20.30
C THR A 675 -9.82 -0.38 21.64
N THR A 676 -9.95 0.94 21.65
CA THR A 676 -10.27 1.76 22.83
C THR A 676 -11.54 1.29 23.56
N THR A 677 -12.64 1.06 22.82
CA THR A 677 -13.91 0.53 23.37
C THR A 677 -13.68 -0.75 24.17
N ASN A 678 -12.82 -1.65 23.69
CA ASN A 678 -12.46 -2.87 24.39
C ASN A 678 -11.52 -2.58 25.56
N ALA A 679 -10.44 -1.83 25.39
CA ALA A 679 -9.51 -1.49 26.48
C ALA A 679 -10.24 -0.92 27.71
N ILE A 680 -11.16 0.05 27.50
CA ILE A 680 -11.99 0.59 28.59
C ILE A 680 -12.99 -0.44 29.13
N THR A 681 -13.77 -1.12 28.28
CA THR A 681 -14.76 -2.12 28.72
C THR A 681 -14.14 -3.24 29.56
N TRP A 682 -12.89 -3.60 29.27
CA TRP A 682 -12.13 -4.65 29.96
C TRP A 682 -11.39 -4.12 31.19
N GLY A 683 -10.92 -2.86 31.15
CA GLY A 683 -10.44 -2.12 32.32
C GLY A 683 -11.49 -1.96 33.42
N LEU A 684 -12.74 -1.64 33.05
CA LEU A 684 -13.88 -1.59 33.97
C LEU A 684 -14.25 -2.97 34.56
N ARG A 685 -13.94 -4.05 33.84
CA ARG A 685 -14.05 -5.43 34.34
C ARG A 685 -12.85 -5.87 35.17
N THR A 686 -11.87 -5.00 35.36
CA THR A 686 -10.59 -5.26 36.03
C THR A 686 -9.79 -6.40 35.39
N ALA A 687 -9.94 -6.60 34.08
CA ALA A 687 -9.19 -7.58 33.29
C ALA A 687 -7.93 -6.98 32.62
N VAL A 688 -7.81 -5.66 32.63
CA VAL A 688 -6.68 -4.87 32.13
C VAL A 688 -6.16 -4.00 33.29
N GLU A 689 -4.84 -3.85 33.38
CA GLU A 689 -4.23 -3.00 34.40
C GLU A 689 -4.45 -1.50 34.14
N LYS A 690 -4.43 -0.72 35.21
CA LYS A 690 -4.40 0.75 35.11
C LYS A 690 -2.98 1.18 34.74
N LEU A 691 -2.81 1.85 33.60
CA LEU A 691 -1.52 2.42 33.21
C LEU A 691 -1.22 3.72 33.99
N ASN A 692 -2.27 4.49 34.29
CA ASN A 692 -2.24 5.71 35.12
C ASN A 692 -3.64 5.97 35.71
N ASP A 693 -3.71 6.64 36.86
CA ASP A 693 -4.94 7.13 37.49
C ASP A 693 -4.73 8.55 38.03
N THR A 694 -5.31 9.56 37.37
CA THR A 694 -5.16 10.97 37.77
C THR A 694 -5.80 11.29 39.13
N ASN A 695 -6.61 10.39 39.68
CA ASN A 695 -7.26 10.55 40.99
C ASN A 695 -6.41 9.96 42.13
N ASP A 696 -5.53 9.00 41.83
CA ASP A 696 -4.61 8.38 42.78
C ASP A 696 -3.22 8.18 42.14
N PRO A 697 -2.31 9.17 42.26
CA PRO A 697 -0.95 9.08 41.73
C PRO A 697 -0.05 7.99 42.35
N SER A 698 -0.58 7.13 43.23
CA SER A 698 0.09 5.89 43.65
C SER A 698 -0.29 4.67 42.79
N VAL A 699 -1.16 4.84 41.79
CA VAL A 699 -1.71 3.79 40.93
C VAL A 699 -1.40 4.08 39.46
N GLY A 700 -0.55 3.23 38.86
CA GLY A 700 -0.04 3.36 37.50
C GLY A 700 1.42 2.93 37.43
N PHE A 701 2.09 3.22 36.31
CA PHE A 701 3.52 2.92 36.14
C PHE A 701 4.39 4.18 36.03
N GLU A 702 5.67 4.06 36.42
CA GLU A 702 6.60 5.19 36.43
C GLU A 702 6.91 5.73 35.02
N GLY A 703 6.89 7.06 34.88
CA GLY A 703 7.17 7.75 33.62
C GLY A 703 6.11 7.53 32.55
N PHE A 704 4.82 7.45 32.93
CA PHE A 704 3.68 7.50 32.01
C PHE A 704 3.64 8.78 31.19
N ASP A 705 3.87 9.95 31.80
CA ASP A 705 3.82 11.25 31.12
C ASP A 705 4.90 11.35 30.02
N GLU A 706 6.12 10.86 30.29
CA GLU A 706 7.22 10.74 29.31
C GLU A 706 6.83 9.83 28.13
N ALA A 707 6.12 8.72 28.40
CA ALA A 707 5.63 7.82 27.36
C ALA A 707 4.52 8.43 26.49
N CYS A 708 3.91 9.52 26.95
CA CYS A 708 2.84 10.24 26.27
C CYS A 708 3.28 11.59 25.66
N GLU A 709 4.55 11.99 25.79
CA GLU A 709 5.03 13.32 25.36
C GLU A 709 4.84 13.57 23.85
N ASP A 710 5.11 12.56 23.01
CA ASP A 710 4.88 12.60 21.56
C ASP A 710 3.45 12.17 21.15
N ILE A 711 2.57 11.77 22.08
CA ILE A 711 1.24 11.19 21.79
C ILE A 711 0.16 12.27 21.74
N ASP A 712 -0.74 12.18 20.75
CA ASP A 712 -1.81 13.18 20.60
C ASP A 712 -2.79 13.17 21.79
N PRO A 713 -3.13 14.32 22.40
CA PRO A 713 -4.12 14.39 23.49
C PRO A 713 -5.51 13.85 23.11
N ALA A 714 -5.93 13.98 21.85
CA ALA A 714 -7.16 13.39 21.34
C ALA A 714 -7.08 11.86 21.36
N ALA A 715 -5.95 11.28 20.93
CA ALA A 715 -5.72 9.84 20.98
C ALA A 715 -5.72 9.34 22.44
N LEU A 716 -4.97 10.00 23.33
CA LEU A 716 -4.91 9.61 24.74
C LEU A 716 -6.29 9.66 25.42
N LYS A 717 -7.11 10.69 25.13
CA LYS A 717 -8.49 10.81 25.65
C LYS A 717 -9.38 9.60 25.33
N THR A 718 -9.16 8.91 24.20
CA THR A 718 -9.92 7.69 23.87
C THR A 718 -9.53 6.47 24.72
N CYS A 719 -8.30 6.46 25.26
CA CYS A 719 -7.78 5.42 26.15
C CYS A 719 -8.06 5.68 27.65
N THR A 720 -8.72 6.80 27.98
CA THR A 720 -8.94 7.28 29.35
C THR A 720 -10.43 7.40 29.69
N LEU A 721 -10.84 6.86 30.83
CA LEU A 721 -12.19 7.03 31.39
C LEU A 721 -12.10 7.39 32.88
N TYR A 722 -12.80 8.44 33.30
CA TYR A 722 -12.84 8.93 34.69
C TYR A 722 -11.46 9.16 35.32
N GLY A 723 -10.49 9.64 34.52
CA GLY A 723 -9.10 9.88 34.94
C GLY A 723 -8.20 8.64 34.91
N VAL A 724 -8.76 7.45 34.63
CA VAL A 724 -8.01 6.19 34.56
C VAL A 724 -7.68 5.86 33.11
N THR A 725 -6.40 5.65 32.81
CA THR A 725 -5.94 5.23 31.48
C THR A 725 -5.66 3.73 31.47
N TYR A 726 -6.21 3.01 30.48
CA TYR A 726 -6.11 1.55 30.39
C TYR A 726 -5.32 1.04 29.18
N ALA A 727 -5.00 1.91 28.21
CA ALA A 727 -4.18 1.56 27.05
C ALA A 727 -3.25 2.71 26.65
N LEU A 728 -2.09 2.37 26.08
CA LEU A 728 -1.15 3.34 25.52
C LEU A 728 -1.36 3.39 24.00
N PRO A 729 -1.71 4.54 23.40
CA PRO A 729 -1.99 4.64 21.95
C PRO A 729 -0.85 4.10 21.08
N LYS A 730 -1.19 3.26 20.10
CA LYS A 730 -0.26 2.59 19.18
C LYS A 730 -0.39 3.15 17.76
N THR A 731 -1.62 3.18 17.25
CA THR A 731 -1.99 3.79 15.96
C THR A 731 -3.03 4.88 16.19
N MET A 732 -3.08 5.88 15.31
CA MET A 732 -4.06 6.96 15.36
C MET A 732 -4.60 7.21 13.95
N ASP A 733 -5.88 6.91 13.78
CA ASP A 733 -6.59 7.07 12.52
C ASP A 733 -7.54 8.26 12.61
N PHE A 734 -7.59 9.12 11.59
CA PHE A 734 -8.55 10.22 11.47
C PHE A 734 -9.01 10.42 10.02
N PRO A 735 -10.26 10.89 9.79
CA PRO A 735 -10.71 11.37 8.48
C PRO A 735 -9.91 12.56 7.94
N MET A 736 -9.67 12.54 6.62
CA MET A 736 -9.14 13.62 5.78
C MET A 736 -9.96 13.68 4.48
N MET A 737 -9.96 14.83 3.80
CA MET A 737 -10.54 14.97 2.45
C MET A 737 -9.49 14.63 1.37
N PHE A 738 -9.95 13.99 0.30
CA PHE A 738 -9.18 13.69 -0.91
C PHE A 738 -10.00 14.15 -2.11
N TYR A 739 -9.35 14.76 -3.10
CA TYR A 739 -10.03 15.36 -4.24
C TYR A 739 -9.24 15.26 -5.55
N ARG A 740 -9.97 15.20 -6.67
CA ARG A 740 -9.45 15.05 -8.04
C ARG A 740 -9.22 16.42 -8.69
N LEU A 741 -7.95 16.82 -8.78
CA LEU A 741 -7.51 18.09 -9.36
C LEU A 741 -7.98 18.27 -10.80
N ASP A 742 -7.85 17.22 -11.61
CA ASP A 742 -8.24 17.19 -13.03
C ASP A 742 -9.74 17.41 -13.22
N ILE A 743 -10.56 16.70 -12.44
CA ILE A 743 -12.01 16.74 -12.59
C ILE A 743 -12.58 18.07 -12.05
N LEU A 744 -12.03 18.62 -10.97
CA LEU A 744 -12.45 19.95 -10.51
C LEU A 744 -12.04 21.04 -11.53
N ALA A 745 -10.82 20.98 -12.08
CA ALA A 745 -10.36 21.94 -13.09
C ALA A 745 -11.15 21.86 -14.42
N GLU A 746 -11.44 20.66 -14.95
CA GLU A 746 -12.27 20.49 -16.16
C GLU A 746 -13.67 21.11 -16.00
N LEU A 747 -14.20 21.08 -14.77
CA LEU A 747 -15.51 21.63 -14.42
C LEU A 747 -15.47 23.12 -14.03
N GLY A 748 -14.28 23.72 -13.94
CA GLY A 748 -14.11 25.10 -13.48
C GLY A 748 -14.49 25.30 -12.00
N LEU A 749 -14.27 24.27 -11.17
CA LEU A 749 -14.59 24.23 -9.75
C LEU A 749 -13.33 24.52 -8.92
N GLU A 750 -13.49 25.33 -7.88
CA GLU A 750 -12.47 25.55 -6.85
C GLU A 750 -12.52 24.41 -5.80
N ILE A 751 -11.44 24.26 -5.03
CA ILE A 751 -11.35 23.25 -3.97
C ILE A 751 -12.14 23.77 -2.76
N PRO A 752 -13.17 23.07 -2.26
CA PRO A 752 -13.95 23.55 -1.12
C PRO A 752 -13.12 23.52 0.18
N GLU A 753 -13.15 24.59 0.98
CA GLU A 753 -12.68 24.55 2.38
C GLU A 753 -13.85 24.30 3.35
N THR A 754 -15.09 24.63 2.97
CA THR A 754 -16.27 24.56 3.85
C THR A 754 -17.40 23.70 3.28
N TRP A 755 -18.33 23.30 4.15
CA TRP A 755 -19.54 22.57 3.75
C TRP A 755 -20.45 23.36 2.80
N ASP A 756 -20.50 24.68 2.91
CA ASP A 756 -21.32 25.54 2.03
C ASP A 756 -20.76 25.58 0.60
N GLU A 757 -19.44 25.72 0.46
CA GLU A 757 -18.74 25.64 -0.83
C GLU A 757 -18.92 24.26 -1.50
N LEU A 758 -18.97 23.18 -0.70
CA LEU A 758 -19.36 21.85 -1.19
C LEU A 758 -20.82 21.81 -1.67
N TYR A 759 -21.77 22.38 -0.92
CA TYR A 759 -23.19 22.38 -1.30
C TYR A 759 -23.44 23.08 -2.64
N ASP A 760 -22.80 24.23 -2.88
CA ASP A 760 -22.88 24.93 -4.18
C ASP A 760 -22.32 24.06 -5.32
N MET A 761 -21.17 23.42 -5.07
CA MET A 761 -20.52 22.50 -6.01
C MET A 761 -21.36 21.24 -6.34
N MET A 762 -22.15 20.70 -5.39
CA MET A 762 -22.97 19.50 -5.62
C MET A 762 -23.85 19.63 -6.87
N SER A 763 -24.34 20.85 -7.16
CA SER A 763 -25.18 21.12 -8.33
C SER A 763 -24.48 20.85 -9.66
N VAL A 764 -23.18 21.12 -9.77
CA VAL A 764 -22.37 20.89 -10.98
C VAL A 764 -22.04 19.40 -11.11
N LEU A 765 -21.61 18.77 -10.02
CA LEU A 765 -21.28 17.34 -9.97
C LEU A 765 -22.48 16.46 -10.36
N GLN A 766 -23.65 16.71 -9.78
CA GLN A 766 -24.88 15.97 -10.10
C GLN A 766 -25.34 16.11 -11.57
N ASN A 767 -25.12 17.28 -12.18
CA ASN A 767 -25.40 17.48 -13.60
C ASN A 767 -24.48 16.62 -14.48
N LYS A 768 -23.22 16.46 -14.08
CA LYS A 768 -22.21 15.59 -14.71
C LYS A 768 -22.29 14.10 -14.30
N LYS A 769 -23.21 13.72 -13.40
CA LYS A 769 -23.37 12.37 -12.83
C LYS A 769 -22.21 11.90 -11.96
N LEU A 770 -21.55 12.85 -11.31
CA LEU A 770 -20.51 12.63 -10.30
C LEU A 770 -21.13 12.72 -8.90
N GLU A 771 -20.57 11.97 -7.95
CA GLU A 771 -21.04 11.86 -6.56
C GLU A 771 -19.99 12.37 -5.56
N VAL A 772 -20.37 12.56 -4.29
CA VAL A 772 -19.42 12.91 -3.22
C VAL A 772 -19.46 11.87 -2.12
N GLY A 773 -18.30 11.26 -1.84
CA GLY A 773 -18.14 10.15 -0.89
C GLY A 773 -17.94 10.65 0.54
N LEU A 774 -18.79 10.18 1.45
CA LEU A 774 -18.79 10.57 2.87
C LEU A 774 -18.76 9.32 3.78
N PRO A 775 -18.30 9.43 5.04
CA PRO A 775 -18.39 8.36 6.03
C PRO A 775 -19.86 8.03 6.36
N VAL A 776 -20.14 6.77 6.70
CA VAL A 776 -21.53 6.26 6.82
C VAL A 776 -21.81 5.75 8.24
N GLY A 777 -22.97 6.13 8.78
CA GLY A 777 -23.40 5.80 10.15
C GLY A 777 -22.85 6.79 11.17
N LEU A 778 -22.50 6.29 12.36
CA LEU A 778 -21.99 7.14 13.45
C LEU A 778 -20.74 7.96 13.07
N PRO A 779 -19.73 7.44 12.33
CA PRO A 779 -18.59 8.24 11.88
C PRO A 779 -18.97 9.46 11.04
N GLY A 780 -19.98 9.34 10.17
CA GLY A 780 -20.47 10.45 9.37
C GLY A 780 -21.18 11.51 10.22
N LEU A 781 -22.04 11.07 11.14
CA LEU A 781 -22.72 11.95 12.09
C LEU A 781 -21.73 12.67 13.04
N GLN A 782 -20.69 11.98 13.48
CA GLN A 782 -19.66 12.52 14.38
C GLN A 782 -18.94 13.74 13.79
N VAL A 783 -18.71 13.79 12.47
CA VAL A 783 -18.12 14.99 11.83
C VAL A 783 -19.00 16.21 12.06
N PHE A 784 -20.30 16.13 11.76
CA PHE A 784 -21.22 17.26 11.95
C PHE A 784 -21.39 17.64 13.41
N LEU A 785 -21.49 16.65 14.33
CA LEU A 785 -21.60 16.90 15.77
C LEU A 785 -20.40 17.71 16.28
N TYR A 786 -19.18 17.19 16.11
CA TYR A 786 -17.99 17.79 16.72
C TYR A 786 -17.54 19.08 16.02
N GLN A 787 -17.82 19.25 14.73
CA GLN A 787 -17.61 20.54 14.06
C GLN A 787 -18.62 21.63 14.47
N GLN A 788 -19.81 21.24 14.92
CA GLN A 788 -20.80 22.16 15.50
C GLN A 788 -20.65 22.33 17.03
N GLY A 789 -19.60 21.76 17.64
CA GLY A 789 -19.35 21.84 19.08
C GLY A 789 -20.29 20.97 19.94
N ILE A 790 -20.98 20.01 19.34
CA ILE A 790 -21.97 19.14 19.98
C ILE A 790 -21.29 17.85 20.43
N ASP A 791 -21.17 17.63 21.74
CA ASP A 791 -20.73 16.33 22.26
C ASP A 791 -21.75 15.22 21.98
N LEU A 792 -21.27 14.01 21.67
CA LEU A 792 -22.07 12.77 21.51
C LEU A 792 -22.70 12.28 22.84
N TYR A 793 -22.11 12.69 23.96
CA TYR A 793 -22.48 12.29 25.32
C TYR A 793 -22.75 13.50 26.19
N THR A 794 -23.56 13.31 27.22
CA THR A 794 -23.83 14.34 28.22
C THR A 794 -24.07 13.67 29.58
N ASP A 795 -24.20 14.49 30.62
CA ASP A 795 -24.24 14.05 32.02
C ASP A 795 -23.08 13.09 32.35
N ASP A 796 -21.86 13.41 31.90
CA ASP A 796 -20.64 12.59 32.06
C ASP A 796 -20.76 11.13 31.59
N GLY A 797 -21.43 10.96 30.44
CA GLY A 797 -21.62 9.66 29.79
C GLY A 797 -22.61 8.76 30.50
N TRP A 798 -23.55 9.34 31.26
CA TRP A 798 -24.69 8.62 31.80
C TRP A 798 -25.79 8.43 30.75
N ARG A 799 -25.78 9.24 29.69
CA ARG A 799 -26.66 9.15 28.51
C ARG A 799 -26.00 9.74 27.25
N THR A 800 -26.51 9.38 26.07
CA THR A 800 -26.18 10.09 24.82
C THR A 800 -26.89 11.44 24.76
N ASN A 801 -26.30 12.39 24.04
CA ASN A 801 -26.83 13.73 23.75
C ASN A 801 -27.59 13.79 22.41
N LEU A 802 -27.78 12.65 21.72
CA LEU A 802 -28.47 12.53 20.43
C LEU A 802 -29.99 12.86 20.48
N ASP A 803 -30.53 13.21 21.65
CA ASP A 803 -31.89 13.75 21.83
C ASP A 803 -31.95 15.30 21.88
N SER A 804 -30.81 15.98 21.83
CA SER A 804 -30.73 17.44 21.71
C SER A 804 -31.21 17.95 20.33
N HIS A 805 -31.73 19.18 20.28
CA HIS A 805 -32.23 19.75 19.02
C HIS A 805 -31.11 19.90 17.99
N GLU A 806 -29.94 20.25 18.49
CA GLU A 806 -28.68 20.46 17.80
C GLU A 806 -28.20 19.15 17.17
N ALA A 807 -28.14 18.05 17.94
CA ALA A 807 -27.74 16.74 17.41
C ALA A 807 -28.75 16.16 16.40
N LEU A 808 -30.04 16.42 16.59
CA LEU A 808 -31.08 16.01 15.63
C LEU A 808 -31.02 16.82 14.33
N SER A 809 -30.60 18.10 14.39
CA SER A 809 -30.33 18.94 13.22
C SER A 809 -29.07 18.49 12.47
N ALA A 810 -27.99 18.17 13.20
CA ALA A 810 -26.80 17.54 12.64
C ALA A 810 -27.15 16.22 11.92
N PHE A 811 -28.08 15.43 12.46
CA PHE A 811 -28.53 14.18 11.84
C PHE A 811 -29.37 14.36 10.57
N ASP A 812 -30.27 15.35 10.47
CA ASP A 812 -30.96 15.64 9.19
C ASP A 812 -30.02 16.26 8.13
N THR A 813 -29.03 17.03 8.58
CA THR A 813 -27.96 17.56 7.72
C THR A 813 -27.13 16.42 7.13
N TYR A 814 -26.62 15.53 8.00
CA TYR A 814 -25.89 14.32 7.63
C TYR A 814 -26.70 13.40 6.70
N ALA A 815 -27.92 13.00 7.08
CA ALA A 815 -28.78 12.15 6.25
C ALA A 815 -29.23 12.86 4.95
N GLY A 816 -29.22 14.20 4.96
CA GLY A 816 -29.47 15.06 3.82
C GLY A 816 -28.53 14.82 2.65
N PHE A 817 -27.24 14.54 2.87
CA PHE A 817 -26.30 14.24 1.79
C PHE A 817 -26.74 13.02 0.96
N PHE A 818 -27.14 11.94 1.62
CA PHE A 818 -27.52 10.68 0.97
C PHE A 818 -28.90 10.76 0.32
N ARG A 819 -29.84 11.54 0.89
CA ARG A 819 -31.23 11.65 0.38
C ARG A 819 -31.49 12.82 -0.56
N LYS A 820 -30.95 14.00 -0.25
CA LYS A 820 -31.16 15.26 -0.97
C LYS A 820 -30.10 15.44 -2.06
N TYR A 821 -28.85 15.05 -1.75
CA TYR A 821 -27.70 15.22 -2.64
C TYR A 821 -27.16 13.94 -3.29
N SER A 822 -27.79 12.79 -3.03
CA SER A 822 -27.45 11.48 -3.62
C SER A 822 -26.02 10.98 -3.36
N SER A 823 -25.39 11.37 -2.24
CA SER A 823 -24.15 10.72 -1.79
C SER A 823 -24.36 9.20 -1.58
N PRO A 824 -23.38 8.36 -1.94
CA PRO A 824 -23.52 6.90 -1.91
C PRO A 824 -23.33 6.32 -0.51
N VAL A 825 -24.21 5.40 -0.11
CA VAL A 825 -24.12 4.66 1.17
C VAL A 825 -23.07 3.53 1.17
N ALA A 826 -22.47 3.24 0.02
CA ALA A 826 -21.37 2.30 -0.14
C ALA A 826 -20.51 2.75 -1.33
N TRP A 827 -19.20 2.77 -1.14
CA TRP A 827 -18.23 3.19 -2.14
C TRP A 827 -16.88 2.53 -1.89
N ASP A 828 -16.03 2.54 -2.90
CA ASP A 828 -14.65 2.08 -2.80
C ASP A 828 -13.73 3.08 -3.51
N THR A 829 -12.43 2.91 -3.27
CA THR A 829 -11.32 3.62 -3.89
C THR A 829 -11.35 3.58 -5.43
N SER A 830 -11.92 2.54 -6.05
CA SER A 830 -12.05 2.48 -7.51
C SER A 830 -13.05 3.51 -8.07
N ARG A 831 -14.01 3.98 -7.27
CA ARG A 831 -14.91 5.10 -7.64
C ARG A 831 -14.21 6.46 -7.59
N PHE A 832 -13.22 6.65 -6.72
CA PHE A 832 -12.34 7.82 -6.77
C PHE A 832 -11.37 7.73 -7.96
N ARG A 833 -10.81 6.53 -8.20
CA ARG A 833 -9.92 6.20 -9.32
C ARG A 833 -10.55 6.50 -10.68
N THR A 834 -11.76 6.01 -10.91
CA THR A 834 -12.53 6.23 -12.15
C THR A 834 -13.13 7.64 -12.26
N GLY A 835 -12.94 8.49 -11.24
CA GLY A 835 -13.45 9.87 -11.24
C GLY A 835 -14.94 10.00 -10.93
N GLU A 836 -15.65 8.89 -10.73
CA GLU A 836 -17.08 8.84 -10.41
C GLU A 836 -17.40 9.54 -9.06
N ILE A 837 -16.43 9.55 -8.14
CA ILE A 837 -16.43 10.36 -6.93
C ILE A 837 -15.17 11.25 -6.94
N PRO A 838 -15.22 12.49 -7.45
CA PRO A 838 -14.06 13.39 -7.51
C PRO A 838 -13.73 14.06 -6.17
N VAL A 839 -14.62 14.01 -5.17
CA VAL A 839 -14.36 14.49 -3.79
C VAL A 839 -14.83 13.43 -2.81
N MET A 840 -13.93 13.00 -1.92
CA MET A 840 -14.16 11.91 -1.00
C MET A 840 -13.53 12.21 0.37
N MET A 841 -14.26 11.95 1.45
CA MET A 841 -13.73 11.96 2.81
C MET A 841 -13.40 10.54 3.25
N SER A 842 -12.17 10.31 3.73
CA SER A 842 -11.78 9.01 4.27
C SER A 842 -12.59 8.67 5.52
N SER A 843 -12.78 7.37 5.79
CA SER A 843 -13.84 6.88 6.68
C SER A 843 -13.32 5.85 7.67
N ASN A 844 -13.33 6.25 8.95
CA ASN A 844 -12.96 5.45 10.10
C ASN A 844 -14.17 4.63 10.58
N GLY A 845 -14.49 3.55 9.85
CA GLY A 845 -15.68 2.73 10.08
C GLY A 845 -15.42 1.32 10.61
N VAL A 846 -16.51 0.67 11.05
CA VAL A 846 -16.57 -0.77 11.36
C VAL A 846 -17.53 -1.49 10.39
N ALA A 847 -17.79 -0.91 9.22
CA ALA A 847 -18.73 -1.41 8.21
C ALA A 847 -17.99 -1.72 6.90
N ALA A 848 -18.07 -2.97 6.43
CA ALA A 848 -17.21 -3.54 5.38
C ALA A 848 -17.33 -2.95 3.95
N THR A 849 -17.78 -1.70 3.81
CA THR A 849 -18.01 -0.98 2.54
C THR A 849 -17.56 0.49 2.57
N ALA A 850 -16.83 0.94 3.60
CA ALA A 850 -16.21 2.28 3.69
C ALA A 850 -15.20 2.37 4.87
N ASN A 851 -14.22 1.46 4.95
CA ASN A 851 -13.25 1.39 6.07
C ASN A 851 -11.83 1.68 5.59
N GLN A 852 -11.44 2.96 5.49
CA GLN A 852 -10.06 3.38 5.22
C GLN A 852 -9.77 4.71 5.93
N SER A 853 -8.75 4.72 6.78
CA SER A 853 -8.24 5.97 7.38
C SER A 853 -7.40 6.76 6.39
N ALA A 854 -7.06 8.01 6.71
CA ALA A 854 -6.26 8.86 5.83
C ALA A 854 -4.95 8.19 5.35
N VAL A 855 -4.21 7.50 6.24
CA VAL A 855 -2.97 6.79 5.87
C VAL A 855 -3.26 5.60 4.95
N SER A 856 -4.28 4.79 5.24
CA SER A 856 -4.65 3.64 4.40
C SER A 856 -5.12 4.07 3.00
N PHE A 857 -5.98 5.08 2.94
CA PHE A 857 -6.54 5.61 1.69
C PHE A 857 -5.45 6.28 0.83
N TYR A 858 -4.59 7.08 1.46
CA TYR A 858 -3.39 7.63 0.82
C TYR A 858 -2.51 6.53 0.20
N ASN A 859 -2.21 5.48 0.98
CA ASN A 859 -1.38 4.38 0.52
C ASN A 859 -2.02 3.62 -0.64
N GLU A 860 -3.34 3.42 -0.65
CA GLU A 860 -4.02 2.78 -1.79
C GLU A 860 -3.97 3.68 -3.04
N LEU A 861 -4.25 4.98 -2.92
CA LEU A 861 -4.18 5.91 -4.06
C LEU A 861 -2.78 5.98 -4.70
N MET A 862 -1.70 5.81 -3.94
CA MET A 862 -0.34 5.77 -4.50
C MET A 862 -0.04 4.53 -5.37
N ASN A 863 -0.89 3.48 -5.30
CA ASN A 863 -0.86 2.35 -6.24
C ASN A 863 -1.53 2.67 -7.59
N TYR A 864 -2.37 3.70 -7.65
CA TYR A 864 -3.03 4.13 -8.88
C TYR A 864 -2.10 5.08 -9.64
N VAL A 865 -1.11 4.47 -10.31
CA VAL A 865 -0.02 5.14 -11.05
C VAL A 865 -0.50 6.23 -12.01
N GLU A 866 -1.67 6.03 -12.61
CA GLU A 866 -2.29 6.96 -13.57
C GLU A 866 -2.87 8.22 -12.92
N LEU A 867 -3.04 8.25 -11.59
CA LEU A 867 -3.54 9.40 -10.85
C LEU A 867 -2.43 10.28 -10.27
N ARG A 868 -1.15 9.99 -10.54
CA ARG A 868 -0.02 10.74 -9.96
C ARG A 868 -0.03 12.19 -10.43
N GLY A 869 -0.11 13.11 -9.46
CA GLY A 869 -0.30 14.55 -9.71
C GLY A 869 -1.73 14.95 -10.16
N LEU A 870 -2.71 14.04 -10.07
CA LEU A 870 -4.13 14.30 -10.39
C LEU A 870 -5.05 14.33 -9.17
N TRP A 871 -4.52 14.11 -7.97
CA TRP A 871 -5.24 14.27 -6.72
C TRP A 871 -4.33 14.86 -5.63
N GLU A 872 -4.95 15.50 -4.65
CA GLU A 872 -4.30 15.98 -3.43
C GLU A 872 -5.14 15.64 -2.19
N ILE A 873 -4.52 15.78 -1.02
CA ILE A 873 -5.13 15.57 0.29
C ILE A 873 -5.32 16.91 1.00
N ALA A 874 -6.45 17.07 1.68
CA ALA A 874 -6.82 18.25 2.46
C ALA A 874 -7.38 17.83 3.83
N PRO A 875 -7.42 18.74 4.83
CA PRO A 875 -8.25 18.57 6.02
C PRO A 875 -9.71 18.29 5.66
N MET A 876 -10.48 17.82 6.64
CA MET A 876 -11.94 17.78 6.55
C MET A 876 -12.50 19.18 6.29
N LEU A 877 -13.63 19.26 5.57
CA LEU A 877 -14.33 20.53 5.36
C LEU A 877 -14.70 21.17 6.70
N ALA A 878 -14.55 22.48 6.78
CA ALA A 878 -14.89 23.25 7.97
C ALA A 878 -16.39 23.57 8.03
N THR A 879 -16.95 23.45 9.22
CA THR A 879 -18.14 24.22 9.59
C THR A 879 -17.71 25.64 9.94
N VAL A 880 -18.39 26.65 9.38
CA VAL A 880 -18.18 28.05 9.77
C VAL A 880 -19.04 28.33 11.00
N VAL A 881 -18.43 28.89 12.05
CA VAL A 881 -19.08 29.19 13.33
C VAL A 881 -18.96 30.68 13.61
N GLU A 882 -20.08 31.33 13.91
CA GLU A 882 -20.09 32.69 14.45
C GLU A 882 -19.83 32.62 15.96
N ASN A 883 -18.76 33.27 16.40
CA ASN A 883 -18.36 33.33 17.81
C ASN A 883 -19.18 34.40 18.56
N ASP A 884 -19.21 34.34 19.90
CA ASP A 884 -19.97 35.27 20.76
C ASP A 884 -19.67 36.76 20.54
N ASP A 885 -18.54 37.11 19.92
CA ASP A 885 -18.13 38.49 19.60
C ASP A 885 -18.49 38.94 18.17
N GLY A 886 -19.10 38.07 17.36
CA GLY A 886 -19.42 38.31 15.94
C GLY A 886 -18.27 38.02 14.96
N THR A 887 -17.14 37.49 15.46
CA THR A 887 -16.07 36.98 14.58
C THR A 887 -16.43 35.61 14.02
N LEU A 888 -15.97 35.28 12.81
CA LEU A 888 -16.18 33.96 12.21
C LEU A 888 -14.95 33.07 12.43
N SER A 889 -15.16 31.87 12.98
CA SER A 889 -14.16 30.80 13.04
C SER A 889 -14.50 29.66 12.06
N GLN A 890 -13.49 28.86 11.72
CA GLN A 890 -13.62 27.63 10.94
C GLN A 890 -13.29 26.44 11.86
N ASN A 891 -14.21 25.48 11.97
CA ASN A 891 -14.03 24.24 12.72
C ASN A 891 -14.04 23.03 11.76
N TRP A 892 -12.85 22.47 11.52
CA TRP A 892 -12.59 21.26 10.75
C TRP A 892 -12.28 20.05 11.65
N SER A 893 -12.85 20.03 12.87
CA SER A 893 -12.70 18.92 13.82
C SER A 893 -12.88 17.55 13.16
N SER A 894 -11.93 16.65 13.41
CA SER A 894 -11.91 15.29 12.89
C SER A 894 -11.72 14.29 14.04
N VAL A 895 -12.57 13.27 14.09
CA VAL A 895 -12.62 12.31 15.21
C VAL A 895 -11.57 11.21 15.03
N VAL A 896 -10.75 11.00 16.07
CA VAL A 896 -9.73 9.94 16.07
C VAL A 896 -10.32 8.58 16.46
N LEU A 897 -9.85 7.52 15.81
CA LEU A 897 -9.88 6.16 16.34
C LEU A 897 -8.46 5.73 16.69
N VAL A 898 -8.32 4.87 17.69
CA VAL A 898 -7.03 4.41 18.21
C VAL A 898 -7.07 2.90 18.43
N THR A 899 -6.00 2.22 18.00
CA THR A 899 -5.61 0.93 18.59
C THR A 899 -4.56 1.22 19.65
N GLY A 900 -4.74 0.70 20.86
CA GLY A 900 -3.81 0.88 21.98
C GLY A 900 -3.23 -0.45 22.45
N MET A 901 -2.04 -0.40 23.04
CA MET A 901 -1.44 -1.52 23.74
C MET A 901 -1.94 -1.58 25.18
N ILE A 902 -2.29 -2.77 25.64
CA ILE A 902 -2.73 -3.06 27.00
C ILE A 902 -1.77 -4.01 27.73
N ILE A 903 -1.77 -3.95 29.06
CA ILE A 903 -1.22 -4.98 29.94
C ILE A 903 -2.42 -5.71 30.57
N PRO A 904 -2.71 -6.96 30.20
CA PRO A 904 -3.75 -7.75 30.87
C PRO A 904 -3.39 -7.99 32.33
N ARG A 905 -4.39 -8.01 33.22
CA ARG A 905 -4.21 -8.31 34.66
C ARG A 905 -3.76 -9.76 34.95
N GLY A 906 -3.77 -10.61 33.92
CA GLY A 906 -3.15 -11.94 33.93
C GLY A 906 -1.66 -11.95 33.55
N SER A 907 -1.05 -10.79 33.29
CA SER A 907 0.39 -10.68 33.05
C SER A 907 1.18 -11.19 34.25
N ASN A 908 2.22 -11.96 33.98
CA ASN A 908 3.15 -12.42 35.00
C ASN A 908 4.10 -11.29 35.41
N ASN A 909 4.39 -10.40 34.45
CA ASN A 909 5.52 -9.48 34.45
C ASN A 909 5.11 -8.06 33.97
N PRO A 910 4.25 -7.35 34.73
CA PRO A 910 3.68 -6.07 34.32
C PRO A 910 4.74 -4.96 34.16
N GLU A 911 5.75 -4.89 35.03
CA GLU A 911 6.84 -3.89 34.94
C GLU A 911 7.66 -4.03 33.65
N SER A 912 8.01 -5.27 33.28
CA SER A 912 8.72 -5.58 32.04
C SER A 912 7.86 -5.33 30.80
N SER A 913 6.55 -5.56 30.92
CA SER A 913 5.56 -5.23 29.90
C SER A 913 5.43 -3.71 29.72
N TRP A 914 5.45 -2.94 30.80
CA TRP A 914 5.44 -1.49 30.75
C TRP A 914 6.69 -0.91 30.09
N LYS A 915 7.89 -1.44 30.38
CA LYS A 915 9.12 -1.07 29.67
C LYS A 915 8.98 -1.26 28.15
N TYR A 916 8.36 -2.36 27.70
CA TYR A 916 8.08 -2.57 26.28
C TYR A 916 7.07 -1.55 25.72
N LEU A 917 5.98 -1.27 26.44
CA LEU A 917 5.00 -0.25 26.03
C LEU A 917 5.66 1.12 25.83
N LYS A 918 6.46 1.57 26.80
CA LYS A 918 7.23 2.83 26.72
C LYS A 918 8.21 2.84 25.55
N TRP A 919 9.01 1.78 25.44
CA TRP A 919 9.99 1.63 24.37
C TRP A 919 9.32 1.68 23.00
N TYR A 920 8.22 0.96 22.80
CA TYR A 920 7.55 0.84 21.52
C TYR A 920 7.04 2.19 21.00
N VAL A 921 6.38 3.00 21.84
CA VAL A 921 5.81 4.30 21.39
C VAL A 921 6.85 5.43 21.26
N SER A 922 8.07 5.23 21.79
CA SER A 922 9.13 6.24 21.72
C SER A 922 9.47 6.62 20.28
N SER A 923 9.79 7.90 20.05
CA SER A 923 10.15 8.43 18.73
C SER A 923 11.20 7.57 18.01
N ASP A 924 12.29 7.18 18.68
CA ASP A 924 13.37 6.39 18.05
C ASP A 924 12.87 5.02 17.55
N THR A 925 12.08 4.31 18.36
CA THR A 925 11.50 3.03 17.95
C THR A 925 10.45 3.20 16.85
N GLN A 926 9.61 4.23 16.93
CA GLN A 926 8.60 4.50 15.90
C GLN A 926 9.24 4.92 14.56
N GLU A 927 10.36 5.66 14.56
CA GLU A 927 11.13 5.94 13.34
C GLU A 927 11.76 4.66 12.76
N ARG A 928 12.27 3.75 13.60
CA ARG A 928 12.75 2.42 13.13
C ARG A 928 11.61 1.60 12.50
N MET A 929 10.45 1.53 13.15
CA MET A 929 9.27 0.80 12.66
C MET A 929 8.78 1.38 11.32
N ARG A 930 8.66 2.71 11.21
CA ARG A 930 8.36 3.40 9.94
C ARG A 930 9.38 3.06 8.87
N ASN A 931 10.68 3.23 9.15
CA ASN A 931 11.74 3.07 8.16
C ASN A 931 11.80 1.62 7.65
N GLU A 932 11.69 0.60 8.51
CA GLU A 932 11.63 -0.80 8.06
C GLU A 932 10.32 -1.15 7.33
N THR A 933 9.19 -0.50 7.67
CA THR A 933 7.91 -0.65 6.93
C THR A 933 8.01 -0.09 5.51
N ILE A 934 8.61 1.09 5.35
CA ILE A 934 8.90 1.67 4.02
C ILE A 934 9.90 0.76 3.28
N ALA A 935 10.93 0.26 3.98
CA ALA A 935 11.94 -0.62 3.42
C ALA A 935 11.45 -2.01 2.96
N VAL A 936 10.18 -2.37 3.20
CA VAL A 936 9.55 -3.57 2.60
C VAL A 936 8.43 -3.24 1.61
N SER A 937 7.97 -1.99 1.55
CA SER A 937 6.88 -1.60 0.66
C SER A 937 7.34 -1.57 -0.80
N PRO A 938 6.58 -2.14 -1.76
CA PRO A 938 6.85 -1.95 -3.19
C PRO A 938 6.62 -0.51 -3.67
N LEU A 939 6.08 0.37 -2.81
CA LEU A 939 5.98 1.81 -3.03
C LEU A 939 6.82 2.57 -1.99
N PRO A 940 7.89 3.28 -2.38
CA PRO A 940 8.74 4.02 -1.45
C PRO A 940 8.02 5.21 -0.78
N THR A 941 6.93 5.69 -1.38
CA THR A 941 6.09 6.79 -0.88
C THR A 941 5.09 6.38 0.22
N THR A 942 5.04 5.10 0.60
CA THR A 942 4.15 4.57 1.64
C THR A 942 4.31 5.31 2.97
N LYS A 943 3.19 5.59 3.63
CA LYS A 943 3.10 6.22 4.94
C LYS A 943 2.80 5.17 6.02
N TYR A 944 3.45 5.31 7.17
CA TYR A 944 3.23 4.50 8.37
C TYR A 944 2.14 5.11 9.25
N ASN A 945 1.35 4.27 9.91
CA ASN A 945 0.33 4.68 10.87
C ASN A 945 0.89 4.52 12.30
N THR A 946 0.90 5.61 13.06
CA THR A 946 1.39 5.67 14.43
C THR A 946 0.63 6.72 15.23
N ALA A 947 0.48 6.49 16.54
CA ALA A 947 -0.03 7.52 17.46
C ALA A 947 1.05 8.54 17.89
N ASN A 948 2.32 8.30 17.57
CA ASN A 948 3.42 9.24 17.82
C ASN A 948 3.37 10.38 16.78
N THR A 949 2.91 11.56 17.22
CA THR A 949 2.66 12.74 16.38
C THR A 949 3.91 13.24 15.68
N LYS A 950 5.06 13.21 16.35
CA LYS A 950 6.35 13.63 15.81
C LYS A 950 6.79 12.71 14.67
N VAL A 951 6.68 11.40 14.83
CA VAL A 951 7.01 10.43 13.76
C VAL A 951 5.97 10.46 12.64
N PHE A 952 4.70 10.71 12.95
CA PHE A 952 3.63 10.88 11.96
C PHE A 952 3.84 12.11 11.06
N LEU A 953 4.34 13.21 11.62
CA LEU A 953 4.67 14.43 10.89
C LEU A 953 6.04 14.35 10.18
N ASN A 954 7.02 13.64 10.75
CA ASN A 954 8.37 13.47 10.18
C ASN A 954 8.46 12.40 9.05
N GLN A 955 7.35 12.12 8.35
CA GLN A 955 7.31 11.18 7.22
C GLN A 955 7.56 11.92 5.89
N PRO A 956 7.90 11.23 4.78
CA PRO A 956 8.02 11.83 3.44
C PRO A 956 6.67 12.27 2.84
N TRP A 957 6.08 13.28 3.46
CA TRP A 957 5.01 14.10 2.91
C TRP A 957 5.58 15.07 1.86
N THR A 958 4.80 15.46 0.85
CA THR A 958 5.08 16.69 0.09
C THR A 958 4.79 17.93 0.96
N ALA A 959 5.17 19.12 0.51
CA ALA A 959 4.82 20.37 1.18
C ALA A 959 3.31 20.56 1.39
N SER A 960 2.47 20.24 0.39
CA SER A 960 1.02 20.36 0.50
C SER A 960 0.41 19.27 1.39
N GLU A 961 0.88 18.01 1.27
CA GLU A 961 0.49 16.92 2.17
C GLU A 961 0.81 17.25 3.64
N TYR A 962 2.02 17.76 3.91
CA TYR A 962 2.44 18.15 5.26
C TYR A 962 1.59 19.29 5.81
N ALA A 963 1.30 20.31 5.00
CA ALA A 963 0.46 21.44 5.40
C ALA A 963 -0.98 20.98 5.71
N ALA A 964 -1.55 20.10 4.90
CA ALA A 964 -2.88 19.52 5.12
C ALA A 964 -2.94 18.70 6.41
N VAL A 965 -2.03 17.73 6.58
CA VAL A 965 -1.94 16.90 7.79
C VAL A 965 -1.72 17.78 9.04
N SER A 966 -0.82 18.77 8.96
CA SER A 966 -0.53 19.69 10.07
C SER A 966 -1.67 20.68 10.37
N LYS A 967 -2.55 21.00 9.41
CA LYS A 967 -3.79 21.77 9.65
C LYS A 967 -4.83 20.88 10.33
N GLN A 968 -4.98 19.62 9.93
CA GLN A 968 -5.94 18.70 10.54
C GLN A 968 -5.54 18.26 11.97
N MET A 969 -4.27 17.92 12.21
CA MET A 969 -3.80 17.41 13.52
C MET A 969 -4.06 18.41 14.66
N LYS A 970 -4.11 19.72 14.37
CA LYS A 970 -4.42 20.78 15.34
C LYS A 970 -5.89 20.84 15.77
N GLN A 971 -6.78 20.08 15.11
CA GLN A 971 -8.21 19.96 15.44
C GLN A 971 -8.64 18.47 15.43
N LEU A 972 -7.89 17.60 16.10
CA LEU A 972 -8.31 16.23 16.38
C LEU A 972 -9.20 16.19 17.62
N CYS A 973 -10.26 15.36 17.58
CA CYS A 973 -11.18 15.20 18.69
C CYS A 973 -11.24 13.74 19.17
N GLY A 974 -10.86 13.52 20.44
CA GLY A 974 -11.01 12.23 21.11
C GLY A 974 -12.41 12.09 21.73
N ILE A 975 -13.05 10.95 21.52
CA ILE A 975 -14.31 10.59 22.18
C ILE A 975 -14.01 9.66 23.36
N THR A 976 -14.60 9.94 24.52
CA THR A 976 -14.45 9.10 25.70
C THR A 976 -15.37 7.87 25.57
N GLU A 977 -14.79 6.68 25.68
CA GLU A 977 -15.47 5.39 25.52
C GLU A 977 -16.30 5.02 26.75
N TYR A 978 -17.49 5.61 26.86
CA TYR A 978 -18.37 5.40 28.01
C TYR A 978 -19.04 4.00 28.05
N PRO A 979 -19.44 3.50 29.23
CA PRO A 979 -20.09 2.19 29.38
C PRO A 979 -21.30 2.01 28.46
N GLY A 980 -21.22 1.03 27.55
CA GLY A 980 -22.27 0.76 26.56
C GLY A 980 -22.10 1.45 25.20
N HIS A 981 -21.01 2.18 24.95
CA HIS A 981 -20.74 2.87 23.68
C HIS A 981 -21.03 2.00 22.43
N TYR A 982 -20.64 0.72 22.44
CA TYR A 982 -20.80 -0.23 21.33
C TYR A 982 -22.23 -0.33 20.75
N ILE A 983 -23.27 0.06 21.50
CA ILE A 983 -24.65 0.03 21.02
C ILE A 983 -24.99 1.24 20.13
N VAL A 984 -24.30 2.38 20.31
CA VAL A 984 -24.58 3.65 19.62
C VAL A 984 -24.32 3.57 18.11
N PRO A 985 -23.18 3.02 17.62
CA PRO A 985 -22.96 2.82 16.18
C PRO A 985 -24.07 2.00 15.52
N THR A 986 -24.58 0.98 16.22
CA THR A 986 -25.64 0.09 15.72
C THR A 986 -26.97 0.85 15.58
N TYR A 987 -27.39 1.59 16.61
CA TYR A 987 -28.65 2.31 16.58
C TYR A 987 -28.65 3.53 15.65
N VAL A 988 -27.55 4.29 15.57
CA VAL A 988 -27.40 5.39 14.61
C VAL A 988 -27.41 4.87 13.17
N LYS A 989 -26.75 3.73 12.89
CA LYS A 989 -26.84 3.06 11.58
C LYS A 989 -28.27 2.63 11.26
N ASN A 990 -29.02 2.10 12.23
CA ASN A 990 -30.40 1.68 12.01
C ASN A 990 -31.31 2.89 11.70
N ALA A 991 -31.24 3.97 12.48
CA ALA A 991 -31.97 5.21 12.21
C ALA A 991 -31.64 5.78 10.82
N PHE A 992 -30.36 5.80 10.45
CA PHE A 992 -29.91 6.25 9.13
C PHE A 992 -30.49 5.39 8.00
N MET A 993 -30.50 4.07 8.17
CA MET A 993 -31.06 3.14 7.19
C MET A 993 -32.58 3.24 7.09
N ASP A 994 -33.31 3.57 8.16
CA ASP A 994 -34.75 3.87 8.09
C ASP A 994 -35.00 5.11 7.24
N VAL A 995 -34.25 6.20 7.49
CA VAL A 995 -34.32 7.44 6.71
C VAL A 995 -34.02 7.18 5.24
N TYR A 996 -32.90 6.53 4.94
CA TYR A 996 -32.44 6.28 3.58
C TYR A 996 -33.37 5.34 2.79
N ASN A 997 -33.74 4.19 3.34
CA ASN A 997 -34.48 3.16 2.60
C ASN A 997 -36.00 3.37 2.60
N SER A 998 -36.59 3.84 3.71
CA SER A 998 -38.05 4.02 3.83
C SER A 998 -38.51 5.46 3.58
N GLY A 999 -37.57 6.41 3.54
CA GLY A 999 -37.87 7.82 3.37
C GLY A 999 -38.33 8.52 4.65
N ALA A 1000 -38.11 7.92 5.83
CA ALA A 1000 -38.50 8.44 7.13
C ALA A 1000 -37.92 9.84 7.43
N ASP A 1001 -38.55 10.53 8.38
CA ASP A 1001 -38.07 11.78 8.96
C ASP A 1001 -36.84 11.51 9.85
N ALA A 1002 -35.78 12.31 9.69
CA ALA A 1002 -34.51 12.05 10.35
C ALA A 1002 -34.57 12.21 11.87
N SER A 1003 -35.19 13.29 12.36
CA SER A 1003 -35.27 13.56 13.80
C SER A 1003 -36.10 12.49 14.52
N ASN A 1004 -37.24 12.07 13.94
CA ASN A 1004 -38.06 11.00 14.51
C ASN A 1004 -37.34 9.64 14.48
N ALA A 1005 -36.69 9.29 13.35
CA ALA A 1005 -35.97 8.03 13.23
C ALA A 1005 -34.80 7.89 14.21
N MET A 1006 -34.15 8.99 14.60
CA MET A 1006 -33.13 9.00 15.65
C MET A 1006 -33.75 8.96 17.06
N LEU A 1007 -34.78 9.78 17.33
CA LEU A 1007 -35.50 9.81 18.61
C LEU A 1007 -36.04 8.43 19.02
N ASP A 1008 -36.59 7.67 18.07
CA ASP A 1008 -37.07 6.30 18.26
C ASP A 1008 -36.00 5.33 18.80
N ARG A 1009 -34.70 5.66 18.71
CA ARG A 1009 -33.59 4.82 19.17
C ARG A 1009 -32.98 5.27 20.51
N ILE A 1010 -33.22 6.51 20.94
CA ILE A 1010 -32.62 7.09 22.15
C ILE A 1010 -32.95 6.26 23.39
N TYR A 1011 -34.19 5.76 23.49
CA TYR A 1011 -34.61 4.93 24.62
C TYR A 1011 -33.77 3.65 24.75
N ASP A 1012 -33.58 2.91 23.66
CA ASP A 1012 -32.78 1.67 23.68
C ASP A 1012 -31.29 1.95 23.95
N ILE A 1013 -30.74 3.04 23.40
CA ILE A 1013 -29.37 3.48 23.67
C ILE A 1013 -29.19 3.79 25.16
N ASN A 1014 -29.99 4.69 25.72
CA ASN A 1014 -29.82 5.15 27.11
C ASN A 1014 -30.14 4.05 28.12
N ARG A 1015 -31.07 3.13 27.80
CA ARG A 1015 -31.33 1.93 28.61
C ARG A 1015 -30.10 1.03 28.67
N GLU A 1016 -29.43 0.80 27.54
CA GLU A 1016 -28.24 -0.06 27.51
C GLU A 1016 -27.03 0.60 28.19
N ILE A 1017 -26.82 1.91 28.02
CA ILE A 1017 -25.83 2.68 28.78
C ILE A 1017 -26.10 2.52 30.29
N SER A 1018 -27.32 2.81 30.75
CA SER A 1018 -27.68 2.70 32.18
C SER A 1018 -27.55 1.27 32.71
N ARG A 1019 -27.92 0.26 31.91
CA ARG A 1019 -27.71 -1.16 32.24
C ARG A 1019 -26.22 -1.50 32.37
N LYS A 1020 -25.35 -0.95 31.52
CA LYS A 1020 -23.89 -1.15 31.60
C LYS A 1020 -23.25 -0.44 32.77
N ARG A 1021 -23.72 0.76 33.11
CA ARG A 1021 -23.29 1.47 34.32
C ARG A 1021 -23.63 0.66 35.58
N GLN A 1022 -24.86 0.14 35.66
CA GLN A 1022 -25.28 -0.79 36.71
C GLN A 1022 -24.49 -2.12 36.70
N GLU A 1023 -24.15 -2.68 35.53
CA GLU A 1023 -23.28 -3.88 35.39
C GLU A 1023 -21.89 -3.66 35.99
N PHE A 1024 -21.40 -2.42 36.04
CA PHE A 1024 -20.12 -2.01 36.63
C PHE A 1024 -20.24 -1.34 38.01
N GLY A 1025 -21.41 -1.38 38.64
CA GLY A 1025 -21.64 -0.78 39.97
C GLY A 1025 -21.59 0.75 40.01
N MET A 1026 -21.71 1.41 38.85
CA MET A 1026 -21.76 2.87 38.72
C MET A 1026 -23.20 3.38 38.82
N ASP A 1027 -23.36 4.60 39.34
CA ASP A 1027 -24.63 5.33 39.32
C ASP A 1027 -25.16 5.47 37.88
N ALA A 1028 -26.48 5.33 37.72
CA ALA A 1028 -27.19 5.33 36.44
C ALA A 1028 -28.57 5.99 36.53
N TYR A 1029 -29.25 6.16 35.40
CA TYR A 1029 -30.62 6.68 35.32
C TYR A 1029 -31.69 5.56 35.32
N ASP A 1030 -32.90 5.88 35.80
CA ASP A 1030 -34.05 4.97 35.80
C ASP A 1030 -34.77 4.95 34.42
N ILE A 1031 -34.16 4.29 33.44
CA ILE A 1031 -34.61 4.25 32.04
C ILE A 1031 -35.79 3.26 31.84
N SER A 1032 -36.96 3.60 32.38
CA SER A 1032 -38.19 2.82 32.17
C SER A 1032 -38.86 3.13 30.83
N TYR A 1033 -39.72 2.23 30.34
CA TYR A 1033 -40.57 2.45 29.15
C TYR A 1033 -41.65 3.56 29.35
N SER A 1034 -41.52 4.36 30.40
CA SER A 1034 -42.40 5.48 30.76
C SER A 1034 -42.03 6.78 30.03
N GLY A 1035 -41.07 6.76 29.10
CA GLY A 1035 -40.23 7.93 28.92
C GLY A 1035 -39.24 8.04 30.09
N VAL A 1036 -38.32 8.99 29.98
CA VAL A 1036 -37.06 8.92 30.72
C VAL A 1036 -36.98 9.99 31.80
N ASP A 1037 -36.94 9.56 33.07
CA ASP A 1037 -36.71 10.44 34.21
C ASP A 1037 -35.21 10.63 34.46
N TYR A 1038 -34.60 11.54 33.69
CA TYR A 1038 -33.21 11.96 33.89
C TYR A 1038 -32.97 12.75 35.20
N THR A 1039 -33.97 12.92 36.07
CA THR A 1039 -33.76 13.47 37.43
C THR A 1039 -33.49 12.38 38.46
N LYS A 1040 -33.90 11.14 38.18
CA LYS A 1040 -33.92 10.02 39.12
C LYS A 1040 -32.73 9.08 38.91
N LYS A 1041 -31.74 9.20 39.80
CA LYS A 1041 -30.52 8.39 39.83
C LYS A 1041 -30.71 7.12 40.65
N THR A 1042 -30.06 6.03 40.24
CA THR A 1042 -30.00 4.75 40.97
C THR A 1042 -28.54 4.42 41.32
N GLY A 1043 -28.24 4.31 42.61
CA GLY A 1043 -26.87 4.33 43.15
C GLY A 1043 -26.56 5.70 43.78
N SER A 1044 -25.88 5.81 44.92
CA SER A 1044 -25.69 4.80 45.98
C SER A 1044 -25.96 5.43 47.36
N GLU A 1045 -26.80 4.78 48.18
CA GLU A 1045 -26.95 5.16 49.59
C GLU A 1045 -25.88 4.46 50.41
N THR A 1046 -25.10 5.23 51.17
CA THR A 1046 -24.09 4.70 52.10
C THR A 1046 -24.76 3.95 53.26
N THR A 1047 -24.64 2.63 53.28
CA THR A 1047 -25.05 1.80 54.43
C THR A 1047 -24.06 1.91 55.58
N ASP A 1048 -24.05 3.06 56.27
CA ASP A 1048 -23.57 3.16 57.65
C ASP A 1048 -24.55 2.38 58.55
N GLY A 1049 -24.19 1.18 59.01
CA GLY A 1049 -25.11 0.32 59.75
C GLY A 1049 -24.54 -0.98 60.33
N GLU A 1050 -23.83 -0.83 61.46
CA GLU A 1050 -23.29 -1.88 62.39
C GLU A 1050 -22.24 -2.89 61.85
#